data_AF-A0AA39RV21-F1
#
_entry.id   AF-A0AA39RV21-F1
#
_cell.length_a   1.000
_cell.length_b   1.000
_cell.length_c   1.000
_cell.angle_alpha   90.00
_cell.angle_beta   90.00
_cell.angle_gamma   90.00
#
_symmetry.space_group_name_H-M   'P 1'
#
loop_
_entity.id
_entity.type
_entity.pdbx_description
1 polymer ?
#
loop_
_entity_poly.entity_id
_entity_poly.type
_entity_poly.pdbx_seq_one_letter_code
_entity_poly.pdbx_strand_id
1 'polypeptide(L)'
;MDGNGSFPTSKCRDIKGLIELFEASHVALEGENILEEAKGFSNGILRGAYSTLDGELAAKVAHILELPTHWRLDWFQVKWHLKLYERNKGINSTTTILCELAKLNLNMVQATHQNELKEVSRWWKNLGLVGKLNFARDRVVESFMIGLGLVSDPKQSSYRKWFAKAIALVIVIDDIYDVYGSLEELQHFTDAVDRWDSNEIQHLPEYMKIFFQALYDTINEIANEIQHEKGWNQVFPYFKKVWADHTKALLMEAKWYNEGYIPSLQEYLSIGWITSGCLVLGVISFFSIMNEVSNDMEHFLETNQQIMHDPCTIARLWNDLSTSKAEIERGDAPSAIQCYMREANVSEEMARNHITDLISKTLTKVNGLVLAPSAASMKPFVNVLANYPRVAYCFYQDGDGFGVQEDLKSKIVSVLIEPMDRVIESFLTGLGLVSDPKQSSYRKWFAKAIALVIVIDDIYDVYGSLEELQHFTNAVDRKERRPAAEEEEEIDWRFAEEIDQQQKRKSMQTAEKERETASSSGGPTAIDERATVSLSGEATVSLSGGEQVAGQEEEHKNRAEKLKEEVKLMFGKSMKVLVKLELIDILMKLGLSILFEKEITEALDSIAASIKINNHTLEEDLYATALCFRLLRLHGHEISQDIFRGFMDGNGSFSTSKCRDIKGLIELFEASHVVLEGENILEEAKGFSNGILRGAYSTLDGELAAKVAHILELPTHWRLDWFQVKWYLKLYERNKGINSTTTILCELAKLNFNMVQATHQNELKEVSRWWKNLGLVGKLNFARDRVVESFMTGLGLVSDPKQSSYRKWFAKAIAMVIVIDDIYDVLWLLGRTTTLH
;
A
#
# COMPACT_ATOMS: atom_id res chain seq x y z
N MET A 1 -16.40 9.17 -42.44
CA MET A 1 -17.30 10.19 -43.01
C MET A 1 -18.07 9.60 -44.20
N ASP A 2 -19.05 10.32 -44.72
CA ASP A 2 -19.64 10.16 -46.05
C ASP A 2 -18.88 10.99 -47.11
N GLY A 3 -19.45 11.13 -48.31
CA GLY A 3 -18.86 11.90 -49.40
C GLY A 3 -18.86 13.43 -49.20
N ASN A 4 -19.55 13.94 -48.18
CA ASN A 4 -19.60 15.36 -47.84
C ASN A 4 -18.67 15.72 -46.67
N GLY A 5 -17.95 14.73 -46.11
CA GLY A 5 -17.12 14.92 -44.91
C GLY A 5 -17.90 14.78 -43.60
N SER A 6 -19.20 14.48 -43.61
CA SER A 6 -20.00 14.33 -42.39
C SER A 6 -19.98 12.90 -41.83
N PHE A 7 -20.33 12.70 -40.56
CA PHE A 7 -20.45 11.37 -39.99
C PHE A 7 -21.78 10.67 -40.42
N PRO A 8 -21.73 9.49 -41.06
CA PRO A 8 -22.91 8.88 -41.68
C PRO A 8 -23.80 8.15 -40.67
N THR A 9 -24.98 8.72 -40.38
CA THR A 9 -26.02 8.12 -39.50
C THR A 9 -26.44 6.71 -39.90
N SER A 10 -26.30 6.34 -41.17
CA SER A 10 -26.63 5.01 -41.70
C SER A 10 -25.71 3.87 -41.22
N LYS A 11 -24.55 4.18 -40.61
CA LYS A 11 -23.62 3.18 -40.05
C LYS A 11 -23.78 2.98 -38.53
N CYS A 12 -24.66 3.73 -37.88
CA CYS A 12 -24.72 3.89 -36.42
C CYS A 12 -25.51 2.81 -35.67
N ARG A 13 -25.24 1.53 -35.95
CA ARG A 13 -25.81 0.39 -35.19
C ARG A 13 -24.85 -0.21 -34.17
N ASP A 14 -23.56 0.10 -34.25
CA ASP A 14 -22.58 -0.33 -33.26
C ASP A 14 -22.47 0.69 -32.12
N ILE A 15 -23.20 0.41 -31.03
CA ILE A 15 -23.15 1.22 -29.80
C ILE A 15 -21.75 1.16 -29.16
N LYS A 16 -20.98 0.08 -29.32
CA LYS A 16 -19.62 -0.01 -28.77
C LYS A 16 -18.68 0.92 -29.55
N GLY A 17 -18.68 0.83 -30.88
CA GLY A 17 -17.95 1.77 -31.73
C GLY A 17 -18.32 3.25 -31.49
N LEU A 18 -19.56 3.54 -31.09
CA LEU A 18 -19.99 4.89 -30.70
C LEU A 18 -19.51 5.31 -29.30
N ILE A 19 -19.43 4.38 -28.34
CA ILE A 19 -18.79 4.60 -27.03
C ILE A 19 -17.30 4.96 -27.21
N GLU A 20 -16.56 4.14 -27.97
CA GLU A 20 -15.13 4.38 -28.20
C GLU A 20 -14.89 5.68 -29.01
N LEU A 21 -15.79 6.03 -29.95
CA LEU A 21 -15.71 7.30 -30.68
C LEU A 21 -15.97 8.51 -29.76
N PHE A 22 -16.90 8.39 -28.81
CA PHE A 22 -17.15 9.42 -27.81
C PHE A 22 -15.94 9.61 -26.88
N GLU A 23 -15.37 8.53 -26.36
CA GLU A 23 -14.15 8.60 -25.52
C GLU A 23 -12.95 9.19 -26.30
N ALA A 24 -12.69 8.68 -27.50
CA ALA A 24 -11.61 9.18 -28.37
C ALA A 24 -11.80 10.66 -28.78
N SER A 25 -13.03 11.19 -28.76
CA SER A 25 -13.26 12.60 -29.04
C SER A 25 -12.82 13.55 -27.91
N HIS A 26 -12.58 13.05 -26.69
CA HIS A 26 -12.18 13.87 -25.54
C HIS A 26 -10.65 14.00 -25.37
N VAL A 27 -9.85 13.24 -26.13
CA VAL A 27 -8.38 13.37 -26.18
C VAL A 27 -7.89 14.35 -27.26
N ALA A 28 -8.80 15.15 -27.84
CA ALA A 28 -8.52 16.06 -28.95
C ALA A 28 -7.47 17.13 -28.65
N LEU A 29 -6.73 17.53 -29.68
CA LEU A 29 -5.76 18.62 -29.69
C LEU A 29 -6.35 19.93 -30.22
N GLU A 30 -5.69 21.05 -29.91
CA GLU A 30 -6.11 22.37 -30.37
C GLU A 30 -6.12 22.43 -31.92
N GLY A 31 -7.32 22.65 -32.49
CA GLY A 31 -7.54 22.68 -33.94
C GLY A 31 -8.09 21.38 -34.57
N GLU A 32 -8.23 20.29 -33.81
CA GLU A 32 -8.80 19.02 -34.32
C GLU A 32 -10.34 19.03 -34.39
N ASN A 33 -10.89 19.93 -35.20
CA ASN A 33 -12.34 20.14 -35.37
C ASN A 33 -13.13 18.83 -35.67
N ILE A 34 -12.50 17.87 -36.35
CA ILE A 34 -13.03 16.53 -36.63
C ILE A 34 -13.44 15.76 -35.35
N LEU A 35 -12.74 15.98 -34.23
CA LEU A 35 -13.05 15.34 -32.96
C LEU A 35 -14.18 16.05 -32.21
N GLU A 36 -14.29 17.38 -32.28
CA GLU A 36 -15.48 18.08 -31.76
C GLU A 36 -16.75 17.74 -32.57
N GLU A 37 -16.64 17.55 -33.89
CA GLU A 37 -17.72 16.97 -34.71
C GLU A 37 -18.06 15.53 -34.27
N ALA A 38 -17.05 14.68 -34.03
CA ALA A 38 -17.24 13.32 -33.54
C ALA A 38 -17.90 13.27 -32.15
N LYS A 39 -17.55 14.20 -31.26
CA LYS A 39 -18.09 14.40 -29.91
C LYS A 39 -19.57 14.76 -29.97
N GLY A 40 -19.93 15.79 -30.74
CA GLY A 40 -21.33 16.18 -30.94
C GLY A 40 -22.17 15.06 -31.57
N PHE A 41 -21.64 14.38 -32.59
CA PHE A 41 -22.29 13.27 -33.27
C PHE A 41 -22.53 12.05 -32.37
N SER A 42 -21.49 11.58 -31.68
CA SER A 42 -21.57 10.40 -30.80
C SER A 42 -22.45 10.67 -29.58
N ASN A 43 -22.29 11.83 -28.92
CA ASN A 43 -23.13 12.28 -27.81
C ASN A 43 -24.63 12.27 -28.17
N GLY A 44 -24.99 12.85 -29.33
CA GLY A 44 -26.38 12.90 -29.79
C GLY A 44 -26.99 11.52 -30.02
N ILE A 45 -26.24 10.61 -30.66
CA ILE A 45 -26.72 9.25 -30.94
C ILE A 45 -26.78 8.41 -29.65
N LEU A 46 -25.79 8.50 -28.77
CA LEU A 46 -25.76 7.78 -27.51
C LEU A 46 -26.90 8.22 -26.57
N ARG A 47 -27.19 9.52 -26.47
CA ARG A 47 -28.34 10.04 -25.70
C ARG A 47 -29.68 9.58 -26.30
N GLY A 48 -29.82 9.57 -27.62
CA GLY A 48 -31.01 9.03 -28.29
C GLY A 48 -31.20 7.52 -28.06
N ALA A 49 -30.11 6.76 -28.15
CA ALA A 49 -30.11 5.31 -27.96
C ALA A 49 -30.34 4.88 -26.51
N TYR A 50 -29.90 5.67 -25.52
CA TYR A 50 -29.89 5.30 -24.10
C TYR A 50 -31.19 4.67 -23.59
N SER A 51 -32.34 5.25 -23.94
CA SER A 51 -33.67 4.77 -23.55
C SER A 51 -34.05 3.37 -24.09
N THR A 52 -33.28 2.84 -25.03
CA THR A 52 -33.49 1.53 -25.68
C THR A 52 -32.43 0.48 -25.31
N LEU A 53 -31.46 0.84 -24.45
CA LEU A 53 -30.40 -0.05 -23.98
C LEU A 53 -30.77 -0.66 -22.63
N ASP A 54 -30.23 -1.85 -22.34
CA ASP A 54 -30.36 -2.50 -21.04
C ASP A 54 -28.99 -2.92 -20.45
N GLY A 55 -29.03 -3.43 -19.22
CA GLY A 55 -27.92 -4.09 -18.54
C GLY A 55 -26.61 -3.30 -18.51
N GLU A 56 -25.50 -4.00 -18.83
CA GLU A 56 -24.14 -3.44 -18.84
C GLU A 56 -23.99 -2.28 -19.84
N LEU A 57 -24.67 -2.35 -20.99
CA LEU A 57 -24.49 -1.39 -22.07
C LEU A 57 -25.18 -0.07 -21.74
N ALA A 58 -26.38 -0.11 -21.14
CA ALA A 58 -27.02 1.07 -20.57
C ALA A 58 -26.16 1.70 -19.46
N ALA A 59 -25.59 0.88 -18.56
CA ALA A 59 -24.73 1.39 -17.49
C ALA A 59 -23.44 2.06 -18.01
N LYS A 60 -22.81 1.51 -19.05
CA LYS A 60 -21.66 2.14 -19.74
C LYS A 60 -22.03 3.45 -20.41
N VAL A 61 -23.14 3.47 -21.17
CA VAL A 61 -23.58 4.69 -21.87
C VAL A 61 -23.97 5.80 -20.88
N ALA A 62 -24.63 5.48 -19.76
CA ALA A 62 -24.88 6.45 -18.70
C ALA A 62 -23.58 7.05 -18.15
N HIS A 63 -22.60 6.19 -17.81
CA HIS A 63 -21.36 6.61 -17.17
C HIS A 63 -20.51 7.53 -18.07
N ILE A 64 -20.36 7.24 -19.36
CA ILE A 64 -19.58 8.13 -20.24
C ILE A 64 -20.32 9.45 -20.55
N LEU A 65 -21.67 9.43 -20.61
CA LEU A 65 -22.49 10.63 -20.84
C LEU A 65 -22.65 11.52 -19.61
N GLU A 66 -22.33 10.99 -18.42
CA GLU A 66 -22.09 11.72 -17.17
C GLU A 66 -20.71 12.39 -17.22
N LEU A 67 -19.65 11.60 -17.50
CA LEU A 67 -18.30 12.11 -17.75
C LEU A 67 -17.45 11.10 -18.54
N PRO A 68 -16.72 11.51 -19.60
CA PRO A 68 -15.80 10.63 -20.32
C PRO A 68 -14.66 10.14 -19.41
N THR A 69 -14.19 8.93 -19.66
CA THR A 69 -13.10 8.27 -18.92
C THR A 69 -11.83 9.12 -18.91
N HIS A 70 -11.50 9.82 -20.01
CA HIS A 70 -10.33 10.71 -20.07
C HIS A 70 -10.38 11.89 -19.06
N TRP A 71 -11.54 12.25 -18.53
CA TRP A 71 -11.70 13.30 -17.52
C TRP A 71 -11.85 12.73 -16.10
N ARG A 72 -11.96 11.40 -15.94
CA ARG A 72 -12.06 10.72 -14.65
C ARG A 72 -10.67 10.44 -14.06
N LEU A 73 -10.62 10.23 -12.75
CA LEU A 73 -9.44 9.75 -12.04
C LEU A 73 -9.44 8.21 -12.00
N ASP A 74 -8.50 7.58 -12.70
CA ASP A 74 -8.41 6.12 -12.86
C ASP A 74 -8.62 5.34 -11.55
N TRP A 75 -7.92 5.76 -10.48
CA TRP A 75 -7.98 5.11 -9.17
C TRP A 75 -9.38 5.10 -8.56
N PHE A 76 -10.13 6.20 -8.74
CA PHE A 76 -11.47 6.34 -8.15
C PHE A 76 -12.50 5.52 -8.94
N GLN A 77 -12.23 5.18 -10.20
CA GLN A 77 -13.11 4.34 -11.05
C GLN A 77 -12.89 2.84 -10.89
N VAL A 78 -11.78 2.37 -10.28
CA VAL A 78 -11.48 0.93 -10.12
C VAL A 78 -12.66 0.18 -9.49
N LYS A 79 -13.26 0.74 -8.42
CA LYS A 79 -14.45 0.15 -7.78
C LYS A 79 -15.67 0.06 -8.70
N TRP A 80 -15.88 1.04 -9.58
CA TRP A 80 -16.99 1.05 -10.53
C TRP A 80 -16.78 -0.01 -11.62
N HIS A 81 -15.58 -0.05 -12.21
CA HIS A 81 -15.22 -1.06 -13.21
C HIS A 81 -15.31 -2.48 -12.65
N LEU A 82 -14.83 -2.75 -11.43
CA LEU A 82 -14.96 -4.07 -10.80
C LEU A 82 -16.43 -4.48 -10.64
N LYS A 83 -17.26 -3.60 -10.04
CA LYS A 83 -18.71 -3.83 -9.88
C LYS A 83 -19.44 -4.00 -11.22
N LEU A 84 -18.92 -3.45 -12.31
CA LEU A 84 -19.45 -3.63 -13.67
C LEU A 84 -19.06 -5.00 -14.25
N TYR A 85 -17.79 -5.38 -14.16
CA TYR A 85 -17.31 -6.67 -14.64
C TYR A 85 -17.98 -7.84 -13.90
N GLU A 86 -18.08 -7.78 -12.56
CA GLU A 86 -18.74 -8.80 -11.72
C GLU A 86 -20.21 -9.06 -12.09
N ARG A 87 -20.90 -8.10 -12.71
CA ARG A 87 -22.31 -8.24 -13.14
C ARG A 87 -22.47 -9.00 -14.45
N ASN A 88 -21.40 -9.19 -15.21
CA ASN A 88 -21.46 -9.90 -16.49
C ASN A 88 -21.52 -11.42 -16.27
N LYS A 89 -22.56 -12.07 -16.78
CA LYS A 89 -22.79 -13.53 -16.59
C LYS A 89 -21.96 -14.43 -17.54
N GLY A 90 -21.09 -13.85 -18.36
CA GLY A 90 -20.22 -14.54 -19.33
C GLY A 90 -18.72 -14.41 -19.07
N ILE A 91 -18.32 -14.05 -17.85
CA ILE A 91 -16.91 -13.94 -17.42
C ILE A 91 -16.16 -15.25 -17.72
N ASN A 92 -15.02 -15.16 -18.42
CA ASN A 92 -14.07 -16.26 -18.55
C ASN A 92 -13.13 -16.32 -17.33
N SER A 93 -12.47 -17.47 -17.13
CA SER A 93 -11.58 -17.69 -15.96
C SER A 93 -10.47 -16.63 -15.83
N THR A 94 -9.90 -16.16 -16.94
CA THR A 94 -8.90 -15.09 -16.96
C THR A 94 -9.46 -13.78 -16.40
N THR A 95 -10.68 -13.39 -16.80
CA THR A 95 -11.34 -12.18 -16.29
C THR A 95 -11.72 -12.32 -14.80
N THR A 96 -12.07 -13.51 -14.31
CA THR A 96 -12.24 -13.75 -12.86
C THR A 96 -10.94 -13.48 -12.10
N ILE A 97 -9.83 -14.10 -12.54
CA ILE A 97 -8.51 -13.97 -11.90
C ILE A 97 -8.05 -12.50 -11.89
N LEU A 98 -8.27 -11.77 -12.99
CA LEU A 98 -7.96 -10.34 -13.06
C LEU A 98 -8.81 -9.50 -12.09
N CYS A 99 -10.09 -9.84 -11.89
CA CYS A 99 -10.95 -9.16 -10.91
C CYS A 99 -10.51 -9.46 -9.47
N GLU A 100 -10.12 -10.70 -9.15
CA GLU A 100 -9.62 -11.07 -7.82
C GLU A 100 -8.28 -10.40 -7.51
N LEU A 101 -7.34 -10.40 -8.47
CA LEU A 101 -6.06 -9.70 -8.36
C LEU A 101 -6.25 -8.18 -8.18
N ALA A 102 -7.18 -7.58 -8.93
CA ALA A 102 -7.48 -6.16 -8.82
C ALA A 102 -8.13 -5.78 -7.47
N LYS A 103 -8.99 -6.65 -6.90
CA LYS A 103 -9.51 -6.48 -5.53
C LYS A 103 -8.41 -6.58 -4.46
N LEU A 104 -7.52 -7.57 -4.59
CA LEU A 104 -6.36 -7.74 -3.71
C LEU A 104 -5.49 -6.48 -3.72
N ASN A 105 -5.09 -6.04 -4.92
CA ASN A 105 -4.29 -4.83 -5.10
C ASN A 105 -5.00 -3.58 -4.56
N LEU A 106 -6.29 -3.40 -4.85
CA LEU A 106 -7.07 -2.26 -4.36
C LEU A 106 -7.11 -2.20 -2.82
N ASN A 107 -7.38 -3.32 -2.16
CA ASN A 107 -7.41 -3.37 -0.69
C ASN A 107 -6.01 -3.18 -0.07
N MET A 108 -4.96 -3.74 -0.67
CA MET A 108 -3.57 -3.55 -0.20
C MET A 108 -3.11 -2.09 -0.32
N VAL A 109 -3.38 -1.45 -1.45
CA VAL A 109 -2.99 -0.07 -1.73
C VAL A 109 -3.83 0.92 -0.90
N GLN A 110 -5.13 0.66 -0.73
CA GLN A 110 -5.97 1.43 0.20
C GLN A 110 -5.44 1.38 1.64
N ALA A 111 -4.99 0.22 2.12
CA ALA A 111 -4.38 0.11 3.46
C ALA A 111 -3.06 0.90 3.58
N THR A 112 -2.29 1.04 2.50
CA THR A 112 -1.16 1.98 2.43
C THR A 112 -1.63 3.43 2.57
N HIS A 113 -2.64 3.83 1.77
CA HIS A 113 -3.20 5.20 1.81
C HIS A 113 -3.83 5.55 3.18
N GLN A 114 -4.45 4.58 3.86
CA GLN A 114 -4.98 4.74 5.22
C GLN A 114 -3.87 5.04 6.25
N ASN A 115 -2.73 4.34 6.18
CA ASN A 115 -1.60 4.61 7.08
C ASN A 115 -0.97 5.98 6.81
N GLU A 116 -0.83 6.37 5.54
CA GLU A 116 -0.36 7.70 5.14
C GLU A 116 -1.30 8.81 5.64
N LEU A 117 -2.61 8.63 5.49
CA LEU A 117 -3.62 9.55 6.05
C LEU A 117 -3.53 9.63 7.57
N LYS A 118 -3.29 8.51 8.28
CA LYS A 118 -3.05 8.50 9.73
C LYS A 118 -1.76 9.25 10.12
N GLU A 119 -0.73 9.25 9.28
CA GLU A 119 0.48 10.07 9.49
C GLU A 119 0.21 11.57 9.28
N VAL A 120 -0.41 11.96 8.17
CA VAL A 120 -0.73 13.38 7.88
C VAL A 120 -1.72 13.95 8.90
N SER A 121 -2.76 13.20 9.27
CA SER A 121 -3.74 13.63 10.29
C SER A 121 -3.07 13.83 11.66
N ARG A 122 -2.06 13.03 11.99
CA ARG A 122 -1.27 13.19 13.24
C ARG A 122 -0.36 14.41 13.19
N TRP A 123 0.29 14.70 12.06
CA TRP A 123 1.04 15.95 11.84
C TRP A 123 0.14 17.17 12.04
N TRP A 124 -1.04 17.19 11.40
CA TRP A 124 -2.00 18.29 11.49
C TRP A 124 -2.51 18.52 12.91
N LYS A 125 -2.90 17.44 13.61
CA LYS A 125 -3.28 17.47 15.03
C LYS A 125 -2.15 18.00 15.93
N ASN A 126 -0.89 17.69 15.61
CA ASN A 126 0.28 18.14 16.38
C ASN A 126 0.62 19.62 16.19
N LEU A 127 0.37 20.23 15.01
CA LEU A 127 0.48 21.69 14.84
C LEU A 127 -0.54 22.44 15.72
N GLY A 128 -1.70 21.82 15.95
CA GLY A 128 -2.76 22.35 16.80
C GLY A 128 -3.41 23.61 16.24
N LEU A 129 -3.38 23.81 14.92
CA LEU A 129 -3.93 25.00 14.27
C LEU A 129 -5.45 25.13 14.44
N VAL A 130 -6.19 24.01 14.36
CA VAL A 130 -7.66 23.98 14.47
C VAL A 130 -8.19 24.64 15.77
N GLY A 131 -7.44 24.54 16.88
CA GLY A 131 -7.79 25.19 18.15
C GLY A 131 -7.31 26.64 18.31
N LYS A 132 -6.55 27.17 17.35
CA LYS A 132 -5.92 28.51 17.35
C LYS A 132 -6.43 29.41 16.22
N LEU A 133 -6.82 28.82 15.09
CA LEU A 133 -7.29 29.45 13.87
C LEU A 133 -8.74 29.01 13.61
N ASN A 134 -9.65 29.39 14.50
CA ASN A 134 -11.04 28.94 14.49
C ASN A 134 -11.88 29.45 13.31
N PHE A 135 -11.33 30.35 12.49
CA PHE A 135 -11.90 30.81 11.23
C PHE A 135 -11.54 29.89 10.05
N ALA A 136 -10.48 29.09 10.16
CA ALA A 136 -9.93 28.33 9.04
C ALA A 136 -10.55 26.92 8.88
N ARG A 137 -10.64 26.46 7.64
CA ARG A 137 -11.25 25.19 7.21
C ARG A 137 -10.34 24.01 7.54
N ASP A 138 -10.74 23.17 8.51
CA ASP A 138 -10.09 21.87 8.74
C ASP A 138 -10.41 20.89 7.60
N ARG A 139 -9.46 20.69 6.67
CA ARG A 139 -9.64 19.91 5.42
C ARG A 139 -8.47 18.96 5.11
N VAL A 140 -7.87 18.38 6.15
CA VAL A 140 -6.67 17.52 6.00
C VAL A 140 -6.95 16.21 5.22
N VAL A 141 -8.17 15.69 5.28
CA VAL A 141 -8.56 14.44 4.58
C VAL A 141 -8.75 14.70 3.09
N GLU A 142 -9.41 15.81 2.77
CA GLU A 142 -9.66 16.34 1.44
C GLU A 142 -8.34 16.72 0.76
N SER A 143 -7.42 17.35 1.51
CA SER A 143 -6.04 17.64 1.09
C SER A 143 -5.28 16.37 0.69
N PHE A 144 -5.37 15.32 1.51
CA PHE A 144 -4.77 14.02 1.18
C PHE A 144 -5.43 13.35 -0.04
N MET A 145 -6.75 13.55 -0.20
CA MET A 145 -7.49 13.01 -1.33
C MET A 145 -7.11 13.66 -2.68
N ILE A 146 -6.75 14.96 -2.72
CA ILE A 146 -6.18 15.57 -3.95
C ILE A 146 -4.86 14.87 -4.31
N GLY A 147 -3.94 14.74 -3.35
CA GLY A 147 -2.64 14.10 -3.58
C GLY A 147 -2.78 12.65 -4.06
N LEU A 148 -3.75 11.92 -3.52
CA LEU A 148 -4.15 10.59 -3.98
C LEU A 148 -4.73 10.59 -5.41
N GLY A 149 -5.55 11.57 -5.75
CA GLY A 149 -6.11 11.73 -7.10
C GLY A 149 -5.04 12.03 -8.15
N LEU A 150 -4.01 12.79 -7.81
CA LEU A 150 -2.86 13.04 -8.69
C LEU A 150 -1.96 11.81 -8.82
N VAL A 151 -1.63 11.14 -7.72
CA VAL A 151 -0.66 10.03 -7.68
C VAL A 151 -1.09 8.93 -6.69
N SER A 152 -1.67 7.86 -7.20
CA SER A 152 -2.16 6.73 -6.38
C SER A 152 -1.16 5.59 -6.16
N ASP A 153 -0.04 5.52 -6.90
CA ASP A 153 0.98 4.46 -6.75
C ASP A 153 1.49 4.41 -5.29
N PRO A 154 1.37 3.28 -4.57
CA PRO A 154 1.84 3.16 -3.19
C PRO A 154 3.32 3.54 -3.01
N LYS A 155 4.16 3.38 -4.05
CA LYS A 155 5.58 3.73 -4.02
C LYS A 155 5.85 5.23 -3.85
N GLN A 156 4.90 6.09 -4.23
CA GLN A 156 5.02 7.55 -4.10
C GLN A 156 4.40 8.04 -2.78
N SER A 157 4.76 7.36 -1.68
CA SER A 157 4.22 7.63 -0.34
C SER A 157 4.55 9.04 0.16
N SER A 158 5.83 9.42 0.05
CA SER A 158 6.33 10.73 0.47
C SER A 158 5.65 11.87 -0.30
N TYR A 159 5.45 11.71 -1.62
CA TYR A 159 4.70 12.65 -2.46
C TYR A 159 3.33 12.98 -1.85
N ARG A 160 2.49 11.97 -1.57
CA ARG A 160 1.14 12.21 -1.03
C ARG A 160 1.19 12.91 0.33
N LYS A 161 2.15 12.56 1.19
CA LYS A 161 2.32 13.19 2.50
C LYS A 161 2.76 14.66 2.39
N TRP A 162 3.80 14.96 1.62
CA TRP A 162 4.27 16.33 1.36
C TRP A 162 3.19 17.20 0.71
N PHE A 163 2.50 16.63 -0.28
CA PHE A 163 1.48 17.34 -1.04
C PHE A 163 0.23 17.65 -0.18
N ALA A 164 -0.22 16.69 0.63
CA ALA A 164 -1.33 16.90 1.58
C ALA A 164 -0.98 17.96 2.64
N LYS A 165 0.26 17.94 3.18
CA LYS A 165 0.77 18.98 4.08
C LYS A 165 0.72 20.36 3.42
N ALA A 166 1.17 20.47 2.16
CA ALA A 166 1.20 21.72 1.42
C ALA A 166 -0.20 22.28 1.14
N ILE A 167 -1.16 21.45 0.70
CA ILE A 167 -2.55 21.90 0.47
C ILE A 167 -3.20 22.42 1.76
N ALA A 168 -3.01 21.71 2.89
CA ALA A 168 -3.57 22.15 4.17
C ALA A 168 -3.04 23.53 4.61
N LEU A 169 -1.84 23.91 4.17
CA LEU A 169 -1.28 25.25 4.38
C LEU A 169 -1.77 26.28 3.34
N VAL A 170 -2.01 25.88 2.08
CA VAL A 170 -2.69 26.73 1.08
C VAL A 170 -4.08 27.13 1.58
N ILE A 171 -4.89 26.17 2.05
CA ILE A 171 -6.27 26.42 2.51
C ILE A 171 -6.31 27.40 3.70
N VAL A 172 -5.35 27.33 4.62
CA VAL A 172 -5.29 28.30 5.73
C VAL A 172 -4.80 29.68 5.26
N ILE A 173 -4.01 29.77 4.19
CA ILE A 173 -3.66 31.05 3.56
C ILE A 173 -4.88 31.65 2.86
N ASP A 174 -5.61 30.87 2.07
CA ASP A 174 -6.94 31.19 1.47
C ASP A 174 -7.86 31.82 2.55
N ASP A 175 -8.08 31.12 3.68
CA ASP A 175 -8.87 31.62 4.81
C ASP A 175 -8.30 32.87 5.51
N ILE A 176 -6.97 33.08 5.49
CA ILE A 176 -6.36 34.29 6.05
C ILE A 176 -6.62 35.50 5.14
N TYR A 177 -6.52 35.36 3.81
CA TYR A 177 -6.68 36.48 2.87
C TYR A 177 -8.14 36.85 2.63
N ASP A 178 -9.03 35.87 2.51
CA ASP A 178 -10.39 36.11 2.00
C ASP A 178 -11.41 36.31 3.14
N VAL A 179 -11.16 35.74 4.32
CA VAL A 179 -12.15 35.68 5.42
C VAL A 179 -11.77 36.52 6.65
N TYR A 180 -10.48 36.62 7.01
CA TYR A 180 -10.09 37.05 8.36
C TYR A 180 -9.08 38.21 8.46
N GLY A 181 -8.10 38.29 7.57
CA GLY A 181 -7.03 39.29 7.65
C GLY A 181 -7.44 40.67 7.14
N SER A 182 -7.09 41.72 7.88
CA SER A 182 -7.22 43.09 7.36
C SER A 182 -6.11 43.41 6.34
N LEU A 183 -6.38 44.31 5.39
CA LEU A 183 -5.45 44.61 4.29
C LEU A 183 -4.04 45.06 4.74
N GLU A 184 -3.93 45.70 5.92
CA GLU A 184 -2.65 46.07 6.54
C GLU A 184 -1.89 44.84 7.09
N GLU A 185 -2.59 43.94 7.79
CA GLU A 185 -2.03 42.67 8.25
C GLU A 185 -1.62 41.76 7.07
N LEU A 186 -2.42 41.72 5.99
CA LEU A 186 -2.12 40.94 4.78
C LEU A 186 -0.89 41.46 4.04
N GLN A 187 -0.71 42.78 3.94
CA GLN A 187 0.51 43.36 3.37
C GLN A 187 1.75 42.96 4.19
N HIS A 188 1.69 43.04 5.52
CA HIS A 188 2.79 42.62 6.39
C HIS A 188 3.04 41.10 6.37
N PHE A 189 2.00 40.28 6.23
CA PHE A 189 2.15 38.82 6.09
C PHE A 189 2.76 38.44 4.74
N THR A 190 2.36 39.08 3.63
CA THR A 190 3.02 38.94 2.33
C THR A 190 4.51 39.32 2.42
N ASP A 191 4.84 40.44 3.05
CA ASP A 191 6.24 40.90 3.18
C ASP A 191 7.08 39.92 4.02
N ALA A 192 6.52 39.34 5.08
CA ALA A 192 7.18 38.32 5.89
C ALA A 192 7.41 37.01 5.11
N VAL A 193 6.46 36.58 4.27
CA VAL A 193 6.61 35.39 3.40
C VAL A 193 7.63 35.63 2.29
N ASP A 194 7.64 36.80 1.65
CA ASP A 194 8.63 37.15 0.63
C ASP A 194 10.08 37.18 1.18
N ARG A 195 10.23 37.66 2.42
CA ARG A 195 11.51 37.64 3.13
C ARG A 195 11.84 36.27 3.71
N TRP A 196 10.82 35.48 4.06
CA TRP A 196 10.91 34.18 4.72
C TRP A 196 11.72 34.26 6.03
N ASP A 197 11.45 35.29 6.82
CA ASP A 197 12.18 35.63 8.04
C ASP A 197 11.24 35.73 9.26
N SER A 198 11.49 34.90 10.28
CA SER A 198 10.76 34.87 11.55
C SER A 198 10.97 36.12 12.43
N ASN A 199 11.84 37.06 12.04
CA ASN A 199 11.97 38.35 12.71
C ASN A 199 10.94 39.38 12.22
N GLU A 200 10.53 39.33 10.94
CA GLU A 200 9.57 40.27 10.35
C GLU A 200 8.17 40.09 10.95
N ILE A 201 7.82 38.85 11.34
CA ILE A 201 6.51 38.54 11.95
C ILE A 201 6.31 39.16 13.35
N GLN A 202 7.30 39.82 13.97
CA GLN A 202 7.14 40.39 15.32
C GLN A 202 5.96 41.38 15.42
N HIS A 203 5.67 42.11 14.34
CA HIS A 203 4.59 43.09 14.26
C HIS A 203 3.21 42.49 13.93
N LEU A 204 3.14 41.23 13.48
CA LEU A 204 1.90 40.57 13.09
C LEU A 204 1.01 40.20 14.29
N PRO A 205 -0.30 40.01 14.08
CA PRO A 205 -1.19 39.41 15.08
C PRO A 205 -0.77 37.96 15.39
N GLU A 206 -1.16 37.48 16.59
CA GLU A 206 -0.70 36.18 17.10
C GLU A 206 -1.11 34.99 16.22
N TYR A 207 -2.27 35.06 15.58
CA TYR A 207 -2.75 33.99 14.68
C TYR A 207 -1.85 33.86 13.43
N MET A 208 -1.41 34.97 12.85
CA MET A 208 -0.45 34.97 11.73
C MET A 208 0.95 34.51 12.16
N LYS A 209 1.40 34.86 13.38
CA LYS A 209 2.68 34.36 13.93
C LYS A 209 2.67 32.84 14.07
N ILE A 210 1.62 32.31 14.68
CA ILE A 210 1.39 30.86 14.85
C ILE A 210 1.36 30.16 13.49
N PHE A 211 0.65 30.72 12.52
CA PHE A 211 0.56 30.12 11.19
C PHE A 211 1.86 30.23 10.39
N PHE A 212 2.53 31.38 10.38
CA PHE A 212 3.80 31.57 9.70
C PHE A 212 4.86 30.58 10.20
N GLN A 213 4.92 30.32 11.51
CA GLN A 213 5.84 29.33 12.06
C GLN A 213 5.52 27.92 11.54
N ALA A 214 4.24 27.52 11.50
CA ALA A 214 3.82 26.23 10.96
C ALA A 214 4.10 26.09 9.46
N LEU A 215 3.92 27.15 8.67
CA LEU A 215 4.30 27.24 7.26
C LEU A 215 5.82 27.12 7.09
N TYR A 216 6.59 27.93 7.82
CA TYR A 216 8.05 27.96 7.78
C TYR A 216 8.64 26.58 8.10
N ASP A 217 8.24 25.96 9.21
CA ASP A 217 8.77 24.67 9.65
C ASP A 217 8.39 23.56 8.67
N THR A 218 7.12 23.48 8.26
CA THR A 218 6.65 22.42 7.35
C THR A 218 7.29 22.50 5.96
N ILE A 219 7.44 23.70 5.39
CA ILE A 219 8.00 23.85 4.04
C ILE A 219 9.52 23.66 4.04
N ASN A 220 10.21 24.02 5.12
CA ASN A 220 11.60 23.62 5.32
C ASN A 220 11.74 22.10 5.51
N GLU A 221 10.87 21.45 6.29
CA GLU A 221 10.84 20.00 6.46
C GLU A 221 10.68 19.28 5.11
N ILE A 222 9.67 19.66 4.32
CA ILE A 222 9.39 19.07 3.00
C ILE A 222 10.56 19.33 2.03
N ALA A 223 11.15 20.53 2.00
CA ALA A 223 12.31 20.80 1.15
C ALA A 223 13.50 19.89 1.48
N ASN A 224 13.83 19.73 2.77
CA ASN A 224 14.91 18.86 3.23
C ASN A 224 14.63 17.37 2.93
N GLU A 225 13.40 16.89 3.19
CA GLU A 225 13.00 15.51 2.89
C GLU A 225 13.08 15.21 1.38
N ILE A 226 12.64 16.14 0.52
CA ILE A 226 12.76 16.02 -0.94
C ILE A 226 14.22 16.01 -1.39
N GLN A 227 15.06 16.91 -0.88
CA GLN A 227 16.48 16.94 -1.23
C GLN A 227 17.18 15.61 -0.88
N HIS A 228 16.87 15.05 0.29
CA HIS A 228 17.40 13.75 0.72
C HIS A 228 16.85 12.57 -0.09
N GLU A 229 15.54 12.50 -0.38
CA GLU A 229 14.93 11.36 -1.07
C GLU A 229 15.10 11.38 -2.60
N LYS A 230 15.23 12.56 -3.22
CA LYS A 230 15.24 12.75 -4.69
C LYS A 230 16.59 13.23 -5.23
N GLY A 231 17.52 13.57 -4.33
CA GLY A 231 18.92 13.90 -4.64
C GLY A 231 19.18 15.36 -5.01
N TRP A 232 18.21 16.26 -4.86
CA TRP A 232 18.29 17.64 -5.34
C TRP A 232 19.30 18.51 -4.57
N ASN A 233 20.15 19.22 -5.32
CA ASN A 233 21.10 20.21 -4.81
C ASN A 233 20.43 21.36 -4.03
N GLN A 234 19.40 22.01 -4.59
CA GLN A 234 18.62 23.04 -3.88
C GLN A 234 17.13 22.97 -4.25
N VAL A 235 16.25 22.88 -3.24
CA VAL A 235 14.78 22.92 -3.43
C VAL A 235 14.16 24.14 -2.76
N PHE A 236 14.64 24.48 -1.55
CA PHE A 236 14.08 25.56 -0.74
C PHE A 236 13.95 26.94 -1.45
N PRO A 237 14.91 27.41 -2.29
CA PRO A 237 14.76 28.69 -2.98
C PRO A 237 13.52 28.76 -3.89
N TYR A 238 13.21 27.67 -4.59
CA TYR A 238 12.04 27.56 -5.47
C TYR A 238 10.74 27.54 -4.68
N PHE A 239 10.72 26.88 -3.52
CA PHE A 239 9.57 26.87 -2.61
C PHE A 239 9.32 28.27 -2.02
N LYS A 240 10.37 28.92 -1.49
CA LYS A 240 10.28 30.30 -1.01
C LYS A 240 9.71 31.22 -2.10
N LYS A 241 10.24 31.16 -3.33
CA LYS A 241 9.76 31.98 -4.46
C LYS A 241 8.27 31.75 -4.72
N VAL A 242 7.84 30.50 -4.87
CA VAL A 242 6.46 30.23 -5.29
C VAL A 242 5.41 30.58 -4.22
N TRP A 243 5.72 30.41 -2.94
CA TRP A 243 4.87 30.89 -1.84
C TRP A 243 4.81 32.42 -1.76
N ALA A 244 5.91 33.11 -2.05
CA ALA A 244 5.94 34.57 -2.14
C ALA A 244 5.14 35.09 -3.34
N ASP A 245 5.24 34.45 -4.51
CA ASP A 245 4.44 34.78 -5.69
C ASP A 245 2.93 34.58 -5.42
N HIS A 246 2.57 33.49 -4.73
CA HIS A 246 1.19 33.18 -4.33
C HIS A 246 0.59 34.19 -3.34
N THR A 247 1.30 34.53 -2.26
CA THR A 247 0.84 35.54 -1.29
C THR A 247 0.79 36.96 -1.88
N LYS A 248 1.66 37.30 -2.83
CA LYS A 248 1.58 38.56 -3.59
C LYS A 248 0.38 38.62 -4.53
N ALA A 249 -0.03 37.48 -5.09
CA ALA A 249 -1.19 37.37 -5.96
C ALA A 249 -2.51 37.47 -5.15
N LEU A 250 -2.62 36.76 -4.03
CA LEU A 250 -3.79 36.88 -3.13
C LEU A 250 -3.93 38.29 -2.55
N LEU A 251 -2.81 38.97 -2.24
CA LEU A 251 -2.81 40.38 -1.85
C LEU A 251 -3.36 41.31 -2.95
N MET A 252 -3.32 40.91 -4.23
CA MET A 252 -3.94 41.67 -5.32
C MET A 252 -5.45 41.46 -5.37
N GLU A 253 -5.93 40.23 -5.20
CA GLU A 253 -7.37 39.92 -5.12
C GLU A 253 -8.01 40.61 -3.89
N ALA A 254 -7.35 40.60 -2.73
CA ALA A 254 -7.76 41.36 -1.55
C ALA A 254 -7.78 42.89 -1.77
N LYS A 255 -6.86 43.44 -2.57
CA LYS A 255 -6.86 44.86 -2.96
C LYS A 255 -8.02 45.19 -3.91
N TRP A 256 -8.27 44.35 -4.91
CA TRP A 256 -9.42 44.47 -5.80
C TRP A 256 -10.75 44.46 -5.03
N TYR A 257 -10.92 43.52 -4.10
CA TYR A 257 -12.09 43.46 -3.23
C TYR A 257 -12.27 44.74 -2.39
N ASN A 258 -11.22 45.16 -1.66
CA ASN A 258 -11.25 46.37 -0.81
C ASN A 258 -11.51 47.67 -1.60
N GLU A 259 -11.05 47.77 -2.86
CA GLU A 259 -11.32 48.91 -3.74
C GLU A 259 -12.67 48.83 -4.47
N GLY A 260 -13.39 47.70 -4.38
CA GLY A 260 -14.58 47.43 -5.18
C GLY A 260 -14.28 47.29 -6.68
N TYR A 261 -13.02 47.01 -7.04
CA TYR A 261 -12.59 46.86 -8.42
C TYR A 261 -12.91 45.47 -8.94
N ILE A 262 -13.70 45.42 -10.02
CA ILE A 262 -13.85 44.21 -10.83
C ILE A 262 -12.81 44.33 -11.97
N PRO A 263 -11.92 43.36 -12.18
CA PRO A 263 -10.99 43.32 -13.31
C PRO A 263 -11.71 42.96 -14.63
N SER A 264 -10.96 42.87 -15.73
CA SER A 264 -11.35 42.08 -16.91
C SER A 264 -11.10 40.59 -16.68
N LEU A 265 -11.74 39.70 -17.44
CA LEU A 265 -11.50 38.25 -17.35
C LEU A 265 -10.03 37.90 -17.63
N GLN A 266 -9.40 38.56 -18.61
CA GLN A 266 -7.98 38.32 -18.92
C GLN A 266 -7.04 38.80 -17.80
N GLU A 267 -7.36 39.93 -17.17
CA GLU A 267 -6.62 40.47 -16.01
C GLU A 267 -6.76 39.58 -14.78
N TYR A 268 -7.98 39.14 -14.47
CA TYR A 268 -8.25 38.14 -13.43
C TYR A 268 -7.43 36.86 -13.67
N LEU A 269 -7.58 36.23 -14.83
CA LEU A 269 -6.92 34.97 -15.15
C LEU A 269 -5.38 35.08 -15.23
N SER A 270 -4.82 36.29 -15.37
CA SER A 270 -3.36 36.49 -15.30
C SER A 270 -2.77 36.15 -13.92
N ILE A 271 -3.56 36.26 -12.85
CA ILE A 271 -3.19 35.87 -11.49
C ILE A 271 -4.02 34.73 -10.90
N GLY A 272 -5.24 34.46 -11.39
CA GLY A 272 -6.15 33.45 -10.86
C GLY A 272 -5.56 32.03 -10.79
N TRP A 273 -4.70 31.68 -11.75
CA TRP A 273 -3.96 30.41 -11.78
C TRP A 273 -2.87 30.31 -10.69
N ILE A 274 -2.39 31.45 -10.17
CA ILE A 274 -1.44 31.57 -9.06
C ILE A 274 -2.18 31.60 -7.71
N THR A 275 -3.27 32.35 -7.61
CA THR A 275 -4.07 32.46 -6.38
C THR A 275 -4.80 31.17 -6.02
N SER A 276 -5.15 30.34 -7.01
CA SER A 276 -5.67 28.97 -6.79
C SER A 276 -4.74 27.99 -6.04
N GLY A 277 -3.54 28.43 -5.64
CA GLY A 277 -2.49 27.60 -5.04
C GLY A 277 -1.88 26.55 -5.98
N CYS A 278 -2.47 26.30 -7.14
CA CYS A 278 -2.07 25.22 -8.04
C CYS A 278 -0.62 25.37 -8.56
N LEU A 279 -0.11 26.59 -8.68
CA LEU A 279 1.31 26.83 -9.02
C LEU A 279 2.26 26.41 -7.88
N VAL A 280 1.94 26.69 -6.62
CA VAL A 280 2.71 26.23 -5.44
C VAL A 280 2.76 24.70 -5.42
N LEU A 281 1.59 24.09 -5.56
CA LEU A 281 1.42 22.64 -5.62
C LEU A 281 2.13 22.01 -6.83
N GLY A 282 2.13 22.67 -7.98
CA GLY A 282 2.82 22.25 -9.19
C GLY A 282 4.35 22.24 -9.03
N VAL A 283 4.91 23.28 -8.42
CA VAL A 283 6.35 23.35 -8.09
C VAL A 283 6.74 22.27 -7.08
N ILE A 284 5.95 22.06 -6.02
CA ILE A 284 6.18 20.96 -5.06
C ILE A 284 6.08 19.60 -5.77
N SER A 285 5.12 19.44 -6.68
CA SER A 285 4.96 18.21 -7.46
C SER A 285 6.15 17.91 -8.38
N PHE A 286 6.74 18.92 -9.01
CA PHE A 286 7.93 18.78 -9.85
C PHE A 286 9.09 18.15 -9.07
N PHE A 287 9.53 18.80 -7.99
CA PHE A 287 10.67 18.32 -7.18
C PHE A 287 10.37 16.99 -6.46
N SER A 288 9.10 16.72 -6.13
CA SER A 288 8.67 15.47 -5.47
C SER A 288 8.61 14.27 -6.40
N ILE A 289 8.43 14.46 -7.72
CA ILE A 289 8.27 13.39 -8.72
C ILE A 289 9.54 13.18 -9.55
N MET A 290 10.24 14.27 -9.88
CA MET A 290 11.48 14.23 -10.64
C MET A 290 12.68 14.03 -9.70
N ASN A 291 13.69 13.29 -10.17
CA ASN A 291 14.97 13.12 -9.47
C ASN A 291 16.04 13.95 -10.18
N GLU A 292 17.10 14.36 -9.47
CA GLU A 292 18.22 15.06 -10.11
C GLU A 292 19.08 14.08 -10.93
N VAL A 293 18.96 14.16 -12.27
CA VAL A 293 19.73 13.33 -13.23
C VAL A 293 20.47 14.17 -14.27
N SER A 294 20.23 15.49 -14.30
CA SER A 294 20.93 16.43 -15.19
C SER A 294 20.90 17.86 -14.64
N ASN A 295 22.07 18.49 -14.56
CA ASN A 295 22.31 19.80 -13.95
C ASN A 295 21.52 20.99 -14.57
N ASP A 296 20.86 20.79 -15.71
CA ASP A 296 20.08 21.82 -16.41
C ASP A 296 18.63 21.99 -15.88
N MET A 297 18.17 21.08 -15.00
CA MET A 297 16.76 21.01 -14.56
C MET A 297 16.30 22.15 -13.65
N GLU A 298 17.23 22.81 -12.94
CA GLU A 298 16.93 23.98 -12.11
C GLU A 298 16.50 25.19 -12.95
N HIS A 299 17.34 25.60 -13.90
CA HIS A 299 17.02 26.66 -14.87
C HIS A 299 15.83 26.27 -15.78
N PHE A 300 15.60 24.97 -16.00
CA PHE A 300 14.43 24.49 -16.74
C PHE A 300 13.12 24.92 -16.09
N LEU A 301 12.95 24.77 -14.78
CA LEU A 301 11.68 25.11 -14.13
C LEU A 301 11.36 26.60 -14.25
N GLU A 302 12.36 27.47 -14.05
CA GLU A 302 12.21 28.93 -14.23
C GLU A 302 11.81 29.29 -15.67
N THR A 303 12.42 28.63 -16.66
CA THR A 303 12.15 28.89 -18.09
C THR A 303 10.79 28.34 -18.53
N ASN A 304 10.24 27.35 -17.81
CA ASN A 304 9.07 26.59 -18.24
C ASN A 304 7.90 26.63 -17.24
N GLN A 305 7.82 27.58 -16.30
CA GLN A 305 6.68 27.68 -15.37
C GLN A 305 5.32 27.72 -16.09
N GLN A 306 5.28 28.27 -17.31
CA GLN A 306 4.12 28.29 -18.21
C GLN A 306 3.55 26.89 -18.51
N ILE A 307 4.31 25.81 -18.32
CA ILE A 307 3.83 24.42 -18.44
C ILE A 307 2.70 24.09 -17.47
N MET A 308 2.64 24.80 -16.34
CA MET A 308 1.62 24.66 -15.30
C MET A 308 0.42 25.59 -15.53
N HIS A 309 0.55 26.62 -16.36
CA HIS A 309 -0.48 27.65 -16.57
C HIS A 309 -1.83 27.07 -16.97
N ASP A 310 -1.89 26.28 -18.04
CA ASP A 310 -3.15 25.75 -18.57
C ASP A 310 -3.82 24.74 -17.59
N PRO A 311 -3.09 23.78 -16.99
CA PRO A 311 -3.63 22.95 -15.90
C PRO A 311 -4.15 23.73 -14.69
N CYS A 312 -3.42 24.75 -14.21
CA CYS A 312 -3.82 25.57 -13.06
C CYS A 312 -5.00 26.49 -13.39
N THR A 313 -5.07 27.02 -14.62
CA THR A 313 -6.19 27.82 -15.11
C THR A 313 -7.46 27.00 -15.14
N ILE A 314 -7.42 25.76 -15.63
CA ILE A 314 -8.59 24.87 -15.59
C ILE A 314 -9.00 24.55 -14.15
N ALA A 315 -8.04 24.38 -13.24
CA ALA A 315 -8.34 24.14 -11.83
C ALA A 315 -9.06 25.33 -11.15
N ARG A 316 -8.60 26.57 -11.38
CA ARG A 316 -9.29 27.79 -10.93
C ARG A 316 -10.68 27.90 -11.56
N LEU A 317 -10.81 27.73 -12.88
CA LEU A 317 -12.11 27.85 -13.54
C LEU A 317 -13.15 26.80 -13.09
N TRP A 318 -12.75 25.60 -12.68
CA TRP A 318 -13.66 24.62 -12.05
C TRP A 318 -14.08 25.01 -10.64
N ASN A 319 -13.18 25.61 -9.87
CA ASN A 319 -13.46 26.20 -8.56
C ASN A 319 -14.50 27.34 -8.74
N ASP A 320 -14.19 28.40 -9.49
CA ASP A 320 -15.08 29.54 -9.78
C ASP A 320 -16.49 29.12 -10.21
N LEU A 321 -16.61 28.15 -11.13
CA LEU A 321 -17.91 27.65 -11.59
C LEU A 321 -18.80 27.13 -10.46
N SER A 322 -18.21 26.73 -9.34
CA SER A 322 -18.86 25.95 -8.28
C SER A 322 -18.97 26.75 -6.97
N THR A 323 -17.99 27.61 -6.68
CA THR A 323 -17.91 28.44 -5.47
C THR A 323 -18.51 29.84 -5.63
N SER A 324 -18.58 30.40 -6.84
CA SER A 324 -18.96 31.81 -7.11
C SER A 324 -20.25 32.31 -6.47
N LYS A 325 -21.25 31.44 -6.23
CA LYS A 325 -22.45 31.82 -5.46
C LYS A 325 -22.14 32.05 -3.97
N ALA A 326 -21.35 31.17 -3.37
CA ALA A 326 -20.96 31.27 -1.96
C ALA A 326 -19.97 32.42 -1.74
N GLU A 327 -19.09 32.71 -2.70
CA GLU A 327 -18.22 33.89 -2.74
C GLU A 327 -19.03 35.20 -2.67
N ILE A 328 -20.07 35.35 -3.52
CA ILE A 328 -21.00 36.50 -3.43
C ILE A 328 -21.66 36.59 -2.05
N GLU A 329 -22.10 35.46 -1.49
CA GLU A 329 -22.82 35.41 -0.20
C GLU A 329 -21.91 35.67 1.01
N ARG A 330 -20.59 35.43 0.91
CA ARG A 330 -19.58 35.79 1.92
C ARG A 330 -19.15 37.26 1.81
N GLY A 331 -19.10 37.81 0.60
CA GLY A 331 -18.49 39.11 0.32
C GLY A 331 -17.01 38.94 0.02
N ASP A 332 -16.71 38.47 -1.18
CA ASP A 332 -15.40 37.98 -1.62
C ASP A 332 -14.92 38.72 -2.90
N ALA A 333 -13.71 38.42 -3.37
CA ALA A 333 -13.18 38.95 -4.62
C ALA A 333 -13.97 38.45 -5.85
N PRO A 334 -14.02 39.21 -6.96
CA PRO A 334 -14.80 38.81 -8.14
C PRO A 334 -14.14 37.65 -8.90
N SER A 335 -14.74 36.45 -8.90
CA SER A 335 -14.26 35.31 -9.70
C SER A 335 -14.55 35.47 -11.21
N ALA A 336 -14.10 34.52 -12.04
CA ALA A 336 -14.15 34.62 -13.50
C ALA A 336 -15.57 34.86 -14.05
N ILE A 337 -16.61 34.36 -13.37
CA ILE A 337 -18.01 34.59 -13.75
C ILE A 337 -18.35 36.08 -13.67
N GLN A 338 -18.10 36.73 -12.54
CA GLN A 338 -18.35 38.15 -12.29
C GLN A 338 -17.54 39.03 -13.25
N CYS A 339 -16.26 38.69 -13.44
CA CYS A 339 -15.37 39.39 -14.37
C CYS A 339 -15.93 39.35 -15.79
N TYR A 340 -16.32 38.18 -16.30
CA TYR A 340 -16.88 38.06 -17.65
C TYR A 340 -18.28 38.66 -17.80
N MET A 341 -19.17 38.51 -16.80
CA MET A 341 -20.47 39.17 -16.79
C MET A 341 -20.33 40.70 -16.91
N ARG A 342 -19.35 41.28 -16.20
CA ARG A 342 -19.06 42.71 -16.19
C ARG A 342 -18.36 43.18 -17.47
N GLU A 343 -17.44 42.39 -18.03
CA GLU A 343 -16.72 42.72 -19.27
C GLU A 343 -17.62 42.63 -20.51
N ALA A 344 -18.34 41.52 -20.67
CA ALA A 344 -19.17 41.25 -21.85
C ALA A 344 -20.62 41.77 -21.72
N ASN A 345 -21.04 42.22 -20.53
CA ASN A 345 -22.41 42.64 -20.20
C ASN A 345 -23.45 41.56 -20.55
N VAL A 346 -23.26 40.36 -19.99
CA VAL A 346 -24.05 39.14 -20.23
C VAL A 346 -24.69 38.58 -18.96
N SER A 347 -25.64 37.64 -19.10
CA SER A 347 -26.21 36.92 -17.96
C SER A 347 -25.22 35.92 -17.34
N GLU A 348 -25.46 35.53 -16.09
CA GLU A 348 -24.67 34.50 -15.39
C GLU A 348 -24.66 33.17 -16.15
N GLU A 349 -25.79 32.78 -16.74
CA GLU A 349 -25.89 31.59 -17.60
C GLU A 349 -24.94 31.66 -18.81
N MET A 350 -24.91 32.81 -19.51
CA MET A 350 -23.99 33.02 -20.63
C MET A 350 -22.53 33.04 -20.18
N ALA A 351 -22.24 33.59 -18.99
CA ALA A 351 -20.89 33.58 -18.42
C ALA A 351 -20.43 32.18 -18.02
N ARG A 352 -21.26 31.41 -17.31
CA ARG A 352 -21.00 30.00 -16.97
C ARG A 352 -20.72 29.17 -18.22
N ASN A 353 -21.56 29.30 -19.24
CA ASN A 353 -21.36 28.65 -20.53
C ASN A 353 -20.03 29.06 -21.17
N HIS A 354 -19.66 30.36 -21.16
CA HIS A 354 -18.37 30.84 -21.68
C HIS A 354 -17.17 30.23 -20.92
N ILE A 355 -17.25 30.13 -19.59
CA ILE A 355 -16.19 29.53 -18.76
C ILE A 355 -16.08 28.02 -19.02
N THR A 356 -17.18 27.27 -19.16
CA THR A 356 -17.16 25.86 -19.56
C THR A 356 -16.54 25.65 -20.95
N ASP A 357 -16.83 26.56 -21.89
CA ASP A 357 -16.23 26.60 -23.23
C ASP A 357 -14.71 26.88 -23.16
N LEU A 358 -14.29 27.78 -22.27
CA LEU A 358 -12.89 28.14 -22.05
C LEU A 358 -12.10 26.99 -21.41
N ILE A 359 -12.66 26.30 -20.41
CA ILE A 359 -12.10 25.07 -19.84
C ILE A 359 -11.89 24.03 -20.95
N SER A 360 -12.92 23.79 -21.76
CA SER A 360 -12.88 22.76 -22.83
C SER A 360 -11.77 23.04 -23.83
N LYS A 361 -11.60 24.30 -24.26
CA LYS A 361 -10.55 24.72 -25.19
C LYS A 361 -9.16 24.61 -24.56
N THR A 362 -9.00 25.05 -23.31
CA THR A 362 -7.73 24.96 -22.58
C THR A 362 -7.31 23.51 -22.34
N LEU A 363 -8.25 22.59 -22.13
CA LEU A 363 -7.94 21.16 -21.95
C LEU A 363 -7.33 20.52 -23.21
N THR A 364 -7.69 20.96 -24.42
CA THR A 364 -7.04 20.47 -25.66
C THR A 364 -5.55 20.87 -25.76
N LYS A 365 -5.13 21.95 -25.07
CA LYS A 365 -3.73 22.34 -24.94
C LYS A 365 -2.99 21.45 -23.95
N VAL A 366 -3.64 21.09 -22.84
CA VAL A 366 -3.11 20.10 -21.88
C VAL A 366 -2.98 18.72 -22.54
N ASN A 367 -3.90 18.31 -23.41
CA ASN A 367 -3.74 17.10 -24.23
C ASN A 367 -2.49 17.20 -25.14
N GLY A 368 -2.27 18.34 -25.78
CA GLY A 368 -1.07 18.60 -26.59
C GLY A 368 0.23 18.54 -25.79
N LEU A 369 0.23 19.07 -24.56
CA LEU A 369 1.36 19.01 -23.65
C LEU A 369 1.83 17.58 -23.38
N VAL A 370 0.88 16.66 -23.18
CA VAL A 370 1.14 15.24 -22.89
C VAL A 370 1.83 14.51 -24.06
N LEU A 371 1.70 15.03 -25.30
CA LEU A 371 2.28 14.48 -26.52
C LEU A 371 3.52 15.24 -27.04
N ALA A 372 3.85 16.41 -26.47
CA ALA A 372 4.95 17.23 -26.93
C ALA A 372 6.31 16.51 -26.80
N PRO A 373 7.21 16.55 -27.81
CA PRO A 373 8.54 15.94 -27.71
C PRO A 373 9.38 16.47 -26.53
N SER A 374 9.20 17.74 -26.16
CA SER A 374 9.81 18.36 -24.97
C SER A 374 9.31 17.80 -23.64
N ALA A 375 8.13 17.16 -23.59
CA ALA A 375 7.61 16.51 -22.40
C ALA A 375 8.22 15.12 -22.15
N ALA A 376 9.01 14.57 -23.08
CA ALA A 376 9.54 13.20 -22.97
C ALA A 376 10.48 13.00 -21.77
N SER A 377 11.34 13.99 -21.47
CA SER A 377 12.23 13.99 -20.30
C SER A 377 11.50 14.17 -18.97
N MET A 378 10.33 14.80 -18.99
CA MET A 378 9.50 15.12 -17.82
C MET A 378 8.23 14.27 -17.72
N LYS A 379 8.14 13.17 -18.46
CA LYS A 379 6.90 12.41 -18.62
C LYS A 379 6.20 12.04 -17.29
N PRO A 380 6.90 11.69 -16.19
CA PRO A 380 6.27 11.50 -14.88
C PRO A 380 5.55 12.75 -14.35
N PHE A 381 6.19 13.93 -14.40
CA PHE A 381 5.59 15.19 -13.96
C PHE A 381 4.47 15.67 -14.89
N VAL A 382 4.63 15.55 -16.21
CA VAL A 382 3.59 15.94 -17.17
C VAL A 382 2.34 15.06 -17.06
N ASN A 383 2.48 13.78 -16.71
CA ASN A 383 1.35 12.93 -16.37
C ASN A 383 0.63 13.40 -15.08
N VAL A 384 1.36 13.93 -14.09
CA VAL A 384 0.77 14.53 -12.88
C VAL A 384 0.03 15.83 -13.22
N LEU A 385 0.60 16.72 -14.04
CA LEU A 385 -0.09 17.93 -14.51
C LEU A 385 -1.38 17.62 -15.28
N ALA A 386 -1.40 16.56 -16.09
CA ALA A 386 -2.62 16.11 -16.76
C ALA A 386 -3.74 15.66 -15.79
N ASN A 387 -3.40 15.31 -14.54
CA ASN A 387 -4.39 14.99 -13.50
C ASN A 387 -4.94 16.22 -12.77
N TYR A 388 -4.30 17.41 -12.81
CA TYR A 388 -4.82 18.62 -12.12
C TYR A 388 -6.25 18.99 -12.58
N PRO A 389 -6.56 19.09 -13.89
CA PRO A 389 -7.92 19.31 -14.36
C PRO A 389 -8.93 18.26 -13.89
N ARG A 390 -8.51 16.99 -13.83
CA ARG A 390 -9.35 15.84 -13.44
C ARG A 390 -9.66 15.85 -11.94
N VAL A 391 -8.69 16.21 -11.11
CA VAL A 391 -8.89 16.34 -9.66
C VAL A 391 -9.75 17.55 -9.35
N ALA A 392 -9.49 18.71 -9.97
CA ALA A 392 -10.33 19.89 -9.82
C ALA A 392 -11.79 19.61 -10.21
N TYR A 393 -12.03 18.98 -11.38
CA TYR A 393 -13.37 18.56 -11.76
C TYR A 393 -13.99 17.61 -10.72
N CYS A 394 -13.28 16.56 -10.30
CA CYS A 394 -13.78 15.56 -9.34
C CYS A 394 -14.19 16.18 -7.98
N PHE A 395 -13.55 17.28 -7.58
CA PHE A 395 -13.81 17.99 -6.32
C PHE A 395 -14.90 19.06 -6.43
N TYR A 396 -15.07 19.68 -7.59
CA TYR A 396 -16.00 20.80 -7.78
C TYR A 396 -17.28 20.44 -8.58
N GLN A 397 -17.34 19.30 -9.26
CA GLN A 397 -18.48 18.88 -10.11
C GLN A 397 -19.86 18.88 -9.44
N ASP A 398 -19.92 18.70 -8.12
CA ASP A 398 -21.17 18.55 -7.36
C ASP A 398 -21.44 19.71 -6.38
N GLY A 399 -20.48 20.64 -6.20
CA GLY A 399 -20.52 21.67 -5.17
C GLY A 399 -19.15 22.23 -4.78
N ASP A 400 -19.06 22.83 -3.58
CA ASP A 400 -17.81 23.37 -3.04
C ASP A 400 -17.13 22.30 -2.16
N GLY A 401 -16.31 21.44 -2.79
CA GLY A 401 -15.62 20.34 -2.10
C GLY A 401 -14.67 20.77 -0.96
N PHE A 402 -14.36 22.06 -0.81
CA PHE A 402 -13.55 22.57 0.31
C PHE A 402 -14.36 23.39 1.32
N GLY A 403 -15.43 24.06 0.91
CA GLY A 403 -16.42 24.65 1.81
C GLY A 403 -17.26 23.58 2.51
N VAL A 404 -17.82 22.61 1.77
CA VAL A 404 -18.90 21.72 2.20
C VAL A 404 -18.43 20.27 2.32
N GLN A 405 -18.26 19.79 3.55
CA GLN A 405 -17.71 18.45 3.83
C GLN A 405 -18.55 17.27 3.29
N GLU A 406 -19.87 17.41 3.18
CA GLU A 406 -20.74 16.30 2.74
C GLU A 406 -20.57 15.96 1.25
N ASP A 407 -20.18 16.92 0.40
CA ASP A 407 -20.12 16.79 -1.05
C ASP A 407 -19.05 15.76 -1.49
N LEU A 408 -17.91 15.71 -0.79
CA LEU A 408 -16.84 14.74 -1.01
C LEU A 408 -16.97 13.46 -0.18
N LYS A 409 -17.72 13.50 0.92
CA LYS A 409 -17.76 12.44 1.95
C LYS A 409 -18.03 11.04 1.38
N SER A 410 -18.94 10.93 0.41
CA SER A 410 -19.25 9.66 -0.26
C SER A 410 -18.07 9.10 -1.07
N LYS A 411 -17.34 9.97 -1.77
CA LYS A 411 -16.14 9.65 -2.54
C LYS A 411 -14.99 9.30 -1.59
N ILE A 412 -14.79 10.05 -0.50
CA ILE A 412 -13.80 9.79 0.56
C ILE A 412 -14.04 8.41 1.17
N VAL A 413 -15.25 8.11 1.62
CA VAL A 413 -15.60 6.80 2.21
C VAL A 413 -15.37 5.67 1.22
N SER A 414 -15.80 5.84 -0.04
CA SER A 414 -15.58 4.84 -1.10
C SER A 414 -14.09 4.60 -1.41
N VAL A 415 -13.26 5.63 -1.49
CA VAL A 415 -11.84 5.49 -1.91
C VAL A 415 -10.93 5.12 -0.75
N LEU A 416 -11.13 5.70 0.44
CA LEU A 416 -10.19 5.60 1.57
C LEU A 416 -10.65 4.69 2.71
N ILE A 417 -11.94 4.43 2.89
CA ILE A 417 -12.46 3.73 4.10
C ILE A 417 -13.02 2.34 3.79
N GLU A 418 -13.91 2.22 2.82
CA GLU A 418 -14.53 0.94 2.44
C GLU A 418 -13.57 0.06 1.63
N PRO A 419 -13.26 -1.19 2.04
CA PRO A 419 -12.57 -2.15 1.17
C PRO A 419 -13.50 -2.69 0.07
N MET A 420 -12.96 -3.49 -0.85
CA MET A 420 -13.75 -4.38 -1.71
C MET A 420 -14.03 -5.71 -1.01
N ASP A 421 -15.29 -6.15 -1.11
CA ASP A 421 -15.76 -7.42 -0.55
C ASP A 421 -15.08 -8.66 -1.14
N ARG A 422 -14.94 -9.67 -0.26
CA ARG A 422 -14.57 -11.07 -0.56
C ARG A 422 -13.16 -11.31 -1.12
N VAL A 423 -12.15 -10.75 -0.47
CA VAL A 423 -10.78 -11.29 -0.57
C VAL A 423 -10.57 -12.49 0.38
N ILE A 424 -11.03 -12.37 1.63
CA ILE A 424 -10.74 -13.36 2.69
C ILE A 424 -11.48 -14.69 2.46
N GLU A 425 -12.74 -14.68 2.00
CA GLU A 425 -13.51 -15.92 1.79
C GLU A 425 -12.90 -16.82 0.69
N SER A 426 -12.51 -16.28 -0.47
CA SER A 426 -11.91 -17.10 -1.54
C SER A 426 -10.50 -17.55 -1.18
N PHE A 427 -9.69 -16.71 -0.54
CA PHE A 427 -8.35 -17.06 -0.07
C PHE A 427 -8.37 -18.19 0.98
N LEU A 428 -9.22 -18.11 2.01
CA LEU A 428 -9.34 -19.18 3.01
C LEU A 428 -9.96 -20.47 2.46
N THR A 429 -10.85 -20.37 1.45
CA THR A 429 -11.40 -21.55 0.77
C THR A 429 -10.35 -22.21 -0.12
N GLY A 430 -9.55 -21.44 -0.86
CA GLY A 430 -8.45 -21.93 -1.69
C GLY A 430 -7.30 -22.56 -0.89
N LEU A 431 -7.08 -22.11 0.35
CA LEU A 431 -6.13 -22.72 1.29
C LEU A 431 -6.65 -24.00 1.97
N GLY A 432 -7.87 -24.46 1.66
CA GLY A 432 -8.46 -25.67 2.25
C GLY A 432 -8.82 -25.57 3.74
N LEU A 433 -8.70 -24.39 4.35
CA LEU A 433 -8.96 -24.13 5.77
C LEU A 433 -10.47 -24.09 6.12
N VAL A 434 -11.36 -24.31 5.15
CA VAL A 434 -12.82 -24.22 5.29
C VAL A 434 -13.50 -25.46 4.69
N SER A 435 -13.99 -26.36 5.54
CA SER A 435 -14.58 -27.65 5.11
C SER A 435 -15.94 -28.03 5.71
N ASP A 436 -16.43 -27.37 6.78
CA ASP A 436 -17.78 -27.60 7.32
C ASP A 436 -18.66 -26.33 7.31
N PRO A 437 -19.79 -26.31 6.58
CA PRO A 437 -20.79 -25.23 6.61
C PRO A 437 -21.41 -24.91 7.99
N LYS A 438 -21.41 -25.83 8.96
CA LYS A 438 -22.25 -25.75 10.17
C LYS A 438 -21.81 -24.70 11.20
N GLN A 439 -20.54 -24.29 11.24
CA GLN A 439 -20.01 -23.39 12.28
C GLN A 439 -20.29 -21.88 12.04
N SER A 440 -21.47 -21.51 11.52
CA SER A 440 -21.74 -20.12 11.09
C SER A 440 -21.77 -19.07 12.22
N SER A 441 -22.02 -19.47 13.47
CA SER A 441 -21.96 -18.61 14.66
C SER A 441 -20.53 -18.16 14.97
N TYR A 442 -19.60 -19.10 15.08
CA TYR A 442 -18.18 -18.84 15.35
C TYR A 442 -17.53 -18.00 14.25
N ARG A 443 -17.87 -18.23 12.97
CA ARG A 443 -17.43 -17.37 11.85
C ARG A 443 -17.80 -15.90 12.06
N LYS A 444 -19.07 -15.63 12.44
CA LYS A 444 -19.55 -14.27 12.73
C LYS A 444 -18.89 -13.68 13.97
N TRP A 445 -18.64 -14.48 15.01
CA TRP A 445 -18.01 -14.00 16.24
C TRP A 445 -16.52 -13.71 16.05
N PHE A 446 -15.79 -14.54 15.31
CA PHE A 446 -14.36 -14.35 15.00
C PHE A 446 -14.13 -13.15 14.06
N ALA A 447 -14.95 -13.02 13.01
CA ALA A 447 -14.93 -11.83 12.16
C ALA A 447 -15.31 -10.56 12.93
N LYS A 448 -16.31 -10.62 13.82
CA LYS A 448 -16.63 -9.53 14.75
C LYS A 448 -15.49 -9.25 15.72
N ALA A 449 -14.75 -10.24 16.22
CA ALA A 449 -13.64 -10.04 17.14
C ALA A 449 -12.46 -9.35 16.46
N ILE A 450 -12.10 -9.74 15.23
CA ILE A 450 -11.06 -9.04 14.45
C ILE A 450 -11.52 -7.62 14.11
N ALA A 451 -12.77 -7.45 13.66
CA ALA A 451 -13.33 -6.11 13.40
C ALA A 451 -13.39 -5.26 14.69
N LEU A 452 -13.70 -5.85 15.85
CA LEU A 452 -13.73 -5.17 17.14
C LEU A 452 -12.32 -4.83 17.64
N VAL A 453 -11.30 -5.66 17.37
CA VAL A 453 -9.89 -5.32 17.65
C VAL A 453 -9.44 -4.13 16.79
N ILE A 454 -9.75 -4.14 15.49
CA ILE A 454 -9.45 -3.02 14.58
C ILE A 454 -10.21 -1.75 15.03
N VAL A 455 -11.51 -1.85 15.30
CA VAL A 455 -12.35 -0.72 15.72
C VAL A 455 -12.01 -0.23 17.13
N ILE A 456 -11.53 -1.08 18.05
CA ILE A 456 -11.04 -0.62 19.36
C ILE A 456 -9.69 0.09 19.20
N ASP A 457 -8.77 -0.38 18.35
CA ASP A 457 -7.50 0.31 18.03
C ASP A 457 -7.79 1.69 17.41
N ASP A 458 -8.69 1.75 16.42
CA ASP A 458 -9.14 2.99 15.78
C ASP A 458 -9.91 3.93 16.73
N ILE A 459 -10.70 3.41 17.68
CA ILE A 459 -11.40 4.24 18.67
C ILE A 459 -10.46 4.76 19.75
N TYR A 460 -9.48 3.96 20.22
CA TYR A 460 -8.54 4.39 21.26
C TYR A 460 -7.58 5.49 20.78
N ASP A 461 -7.16 5.45 19.50
CA ASP A 461 -6.31 6.49 18.89
C ASP A 461 -7.07 7.81 18.60
N VAL A 462 -8.42 7.79 18.56
CA VAL A 462 -9.28 8.94 18.25
C VAL A 462 -9.93 9.55 19.50
N TYR A 463 -10.62 8.73 20.30
CA TYR A 463 -11.41 9.14 21.48
C TYR A 463 -10.64 8.84 22.78
N GLY A 464 -9.72 9.73 23.13
CA GLY A 464 -8.73 9.54 24.19
C GLY A 464 -9.25 9.58 25.63
N SER A 465 -10.55 9.35 25.89
CA SER A 465 -11.13 9.33 27.24
C SER A 465 -12.07 8.15 27.49
N LEU A 466 -12.10 7.68 28.74
CA LEU A 466 -12.95 6.57 29.17
C LEU A 466 -14.45 6.95 29.18
N GLU A 467 -14.76 8.23 29.35
CA GLU A 467 -16.12 8.76 29.49
C GLU A 467 -16.83 8.86 28.12
N GLU A 468 -16.11 9.22 27.06
CA GLU A 468 -16.64 9.22 25.69
C GLU A 468 -16.92 7.79 25.20
N LEU A 469 -16.03 6.85 25.53
CA LEU A 469 -16.18 5.42 25.25
C LEU A 469 -17.43 4.85 25.94
N GLN A 470 -17.68 5.22 27.20
CA GLN A 470 -18.91 4.90 27.92
C GLN A 470 -20.16 5.49 27.24
N HIS A 471 -20.07 6.72 26.72
CA HIS A 471 -21.16 7.38 26.00
C HIS A 471 -21.51 6.68 24.67
N PHE A 472 -20.50 6.20 23.93
CA PHE A 472 -20.70 5.41 22.71
C PHE A 472 -21.34 4.05 23.02
N THR A 473 -20.84 3.31 24.03
CA THR A 473 -21.44 2.04 24.47
C THR A 473 -22.92 2.22 24.86
N ASN A 474 -23.23 3.26 25.64
CA ASN A 474 -24.60 3.62 26.03
C ASN A 474 -25.51 3.98 24.83
N ALA A 475 -24.94 4.43 23.70
CA ALA A 475 -25.68 4.73 22.47
C ALA A 475 -25.95 3.47 21.62
N VAL A 476 -25.02 2.50 21.63
CA VAL A 476 -25.19 1.19 20.97
C VAL A 476 -26.27 0.35 21.67
N ASP A 477 -26.23 0.24 23.00
CA ASP A 477 -27.23 -0.48 23.81
C ASP A 477 -28.66 0.05 23.59
N ARG A 478 -28.81 1.37 23.40
CA ARG A 478 -30.10 2.00 23.09
C ARG A 478 -30.63 1.68 21.69
N LYS A 479 -29.77 1.22 20.77
CA LYS A 479 -30.13 0.94 19.37
C LYS A 479 -30.61 -0.49 19.14
N GLU A 480 -30.26 -1.45 20.00
CA GLU A 480 -30.76 -2.83 19.91
C GLU A 480 -32.21 -2.98 20.44
N ARG A 481 -32.73 -2.02 21.21
CA ARG A 481 -34.10 -2.06 21.76
C ARG A 481 -35.18 -1.40 20.89
N ARG A 482 -35.25 -1.77 19.60
CA ARG A 482 -36.42 -1.51 18.73
C ARG A 482 -36.66 -2.64 17.72
N PRO A 483 -37.58 -3.59 17.98
CA PRO A 483 -38.34 -4.23 16.91
C PRO A 483 -39.35 -3.24 16.31
N ALA A 484 -39.86 -3.52 15.11
CA ALA A 484 -40.83 -2.67 14.42
C ALA A 484 -42.16 -3.39 14.17
N ALA A 485 -43.18 -3.02 14.93
CA ALA A 485 -44.61 -3.18 14.65
C ALA A 485 -45.41 -2.35 15.69
N GLU A 486 -46.61 -1.92 15.34
CA GLU A 486 -47.54 -1.17 16.21
C GLU A 486 -48.68 -2.09 16.64
N GLU A 487 -49.10 -2.03 17.92
CA GLU A 487 -50.49 -2.11 18.44
C GLU A 487 -50.48 -2.20 19.99
N GLU A 488 -51.65 -2.15 20.63
CA GLU A 488 -51.85 -1.81 22.06
C GLU A 488 -52.16 -3.01 23.00
N GLU A 489 -52.35 -2.68 24.29
CA GLU A 489 -52.94 -3.48 25.40
C GLU A 489 -52.12 -4.58 26.13
N GLU A 490 -51.87 -4.27 27.42
CA GLU A 490 -51.84 -5.01 28.71
C GLU A 490 -52.00 -6.56 28.83
N ILE A 491 -51.72 -7.10 30.05
CA ILE A 491 -52.00 -8.47 30.60
C ILE A 491 -51.00 -9.58 30.17
N ASP A 492 -50.57 -10.59 30.97
CA ASP A 492 -50.68 -10.94 32.41
C ASP A 492 -49.28 -11.37 32.92
N TRP A 493 -48.99 -11.25 34.22
CA TRP A 493 -47.77 -11.77 34.87
C TRP A 493 -47.90 -13.23 35.37
N ARG A 494 -49.10 -13.79 35.45
CA ARG A 494 -49.37 -15.04 36.18
C ARG A 494 -48.93 -16.34 35.49
N PHE A 495 -48.77 -16.34 34.17
CA PHE A 495 -48.44 -17.57 33.42
C PHE A 495 -46.99 -18.06 33.63
N ALA A 496 -46.09 -17.19 34.09
CA ALA A 496 -44.69 -17.55 34.34
C ALA A 496 -44.49 -18.42 35.60
N GLU A 497 -45.34 -18.26 36.62
CA GLU A 497 -45.13 -18.86 37.95
C GLU A 497 -45.50 -20.36 38.00
N GLU A 498 -46.45 -20.81 37.17
CA GLU A 498 -46.80 -22.24 37.06
C GLU A 498 -45.70 -23.10 36.40
N ILE A 499 -44.89 -22.50 35.53
CA ILE A 499 -43.83 -23.21 34.78
C ILE A 499 -42.66 -23.58 35.70
N ASP A 500 -42.23 -22.67 36.58
CA ASP A 500 -41.17 -22.90 37.57
C ASP A 500 -41.55 -24.03 38.56
N GLN A 501 -42.80 -24.03 39.04
CA GLN A 501 -43.26 -25.06 39.98
C GLN A 501 -43.36 -26.46 39.36
N GLN A 502 -43.61 -26.59 38.05
CA GLN A 502 -43.53 -27.90 37.39
C GLN A 502 -42.10 -28.43 37.28
N GLN A 503 -41.11 -27.56 37.05
CA GLN A 503 -39.71 -27.98 36.91
C GLN A 503 -39.13 -28.46 38.25
N LYS A 504 -39.39 -27.73 39.34
CA LYS A 504 -38.93 -28.08 40.70
C LYS A 504 -39.45 -29.43 41.23
N ARG A 505 -40.58 -29.94 40.73
CA ARG A 505 -41.10 -31.28 41.09
C ARG A 505 -40.42 -32.44 40.36
N LYS A 506 -39.75 -32.20 39.22
CA LYS A 506 -39.05 -33.25 38.47
C LYS A 506 -37.64 -33.53 38.97
N SER A 507 -36.93 -32.51 39.48
CA SER A 507 -35.54 -32.67 39.94
C SER A 507 -35.41 -33.52 41.22
N MET A 508 -36.35 -33.43 42.16
CA MET A 508 -36.30 -34.17 43.41
C MET A 508 -36.38 -35.70 43.22
N GLN A 509 -37.11 -36.19 42.22
CA GLN A 509 -37.27 -37.63 41.98
C GLN A 509 -36.06 -38.30 41.29
N THR A 510 -35.08 -37.53 40.80
CA THR A 510 -33.86 -38.06 40.19
C THR A 510 -32.73 -38.22 41.21
N ALA A 511 -32.58 -37.25 42.12
CA ALA A 511 -31.47 -37.19 43.09
C ALA A 511 -31.45 -38.33 44.12
N GLU A 512 -32.57 -39.03 44.33
CA GLU A 512 -32.68 -40.12 45.30
C GLU A 512 -32.12 -41.46 44.78
N LYS A 513 -31.79 -41.55 43.48
CA LYS A 513 -31.47 -42.83 42.80
C LYS A 513 -29.99 -43.12 42.54
N GLU A 514 -29.10 -42.14 42.79
CA GLU A 514 -27.67 -42.25 42.44
C GLU A 514 -26.74 -42.36 43.68
N ARG A 515 -27.31 -42.47 44.89
CA ARG A 515 -26.55 -42.57 46.15
C ARG A 515 -26.05 -43.97 46.53
N GLU A 516 -26.45 -45.02 45.82
CA GLU A 516 -26.18 -46.42 46.24
C GLU A 516 -24.95 -47.08 45.60
N THR A 517 -24.32 -46.49 44.57
CA THR A 517 -23.27 -47.17 43.78
C THR A 517 -21.90 -46.48 43.84
N ALA A 518 -21.27 -46.44 45.02
CA ALA A 518 -19.88 -46.03 45.19
C ALA A 518 -19.16 -46.82 46.31
N SER A 519 -18.43 -47.89 45.96
CA SER A 519 -17.50 -48.58 46.88
C SER A 519 -16.41 -49.36 46.11
N SER A 520 -15.25 -49.62 46.75
CA SER A 520 -13.99 -50.20 46.19
C SER A 520 -13.28 -49.28 45.15
N SER A 521 -12.09 -48.68 45.38
CA SER A 521 -10.70 -49.16 45.65
C SER A 521 -9.95 -49.65 44.40
N GLY A 522 -8.68 -49.30 44.09
CA GLY A 522 -7.65 -48.44 44.72
C GLY A 522 -6.36 -48.38 43.84
N GLY A 523 -5.36 -47.53 44.15
CA GLY A 523 -4.08 -47.37 43.37
C GLY A 523 -2.86 -48.13 43.96
N PRO A 524 -1.57 -47.72 43.77
CA PRO A 524 -0.94 -46.67 42.91
C PRO A 524 0.09 -47.30 41.89
N THR A 525 1.33 -46.88 41.49
CA THR A 525 2.34 -45.83 41.86
C THR A 525 3.48 -45.67 40.80
N ALA A 526 3.97 -44.43 40.55
CA ALA A 526 5.35 -44.01 40.10
C ALA A 526 5.93 -44.57 38.74
N ILE A 527 7.01 -44.04 38.10
CA ILE A 527 8.14 -43.14 38.48
C ILE A 527 8.46 -42.07 37.39
N ASP A 528 9.05 -40.95 37.85
CA ASP A 528 9.87 -39.85 37.26
C ASP A 528 10.76 -40.14 35.99
N GLU A 529 11.47 -39.20 35.31
CA GLU A 529 12.14 -37.94 35.74
C GLU A 529 11.92 -36.70 34.83
N ARG A 530 12.31 -35.51 35.33
CA ARG A 530 12.36 -34.20 34.63
C ARG A 530 13.78 -33.75 34.25
N ALA A 531 13.88 -32.89 33.24
CA ALA A 531 14.88 -31.81 33.22
C ALA A 531 14.30 -30.53 32.56
N THR A 532 14.57 -29.36 33.14
CA THR A 532 14.13 -28.04 32.63
C THR A 532 15.28 -27.04 32.65
N VAL A 533 15.32 -26.13 31.67
CA VAL A 533 16.26 -25.00 31.64
C VAL A 533 15.49 -23.69 31.44
N SER A 534 15.65 -22.75 32.36
CA SER A 534 15.07 -21.41 32.30
C SER A 534 16.09 -20.39 31.78
N LEU A 535 15.67 -19.50 30.89
CA LEU A 535 16.47 -18.35 30.44
C LEU A 535 15.89 -17.04 30.97
N SER A 536 16.16 -16.77 32.25
CA SER A 536 16.05 -15.43 32.84
C SER A 536 17.42 -14.75 32.80
N GLY A 537 17.61 -13.75 31.96
CA GLY A 537 18.88 -13.04 31.82
C GLY A 537 18.68 -11.61 31.35
N GLU A 538 18.87 -10.65 32.25
CA GLU A 538 18.89 -9.23 31.90
C GLU A 538 20.20 -8.88 31.17
N ALA A 539 20.08 -8.24 30.01
CA ALA A 539 21.22 -7.79 29.21
C ALA A 539 21.13 -6.29 28.94
N THR A 540 21.50 -5.47 29.93
CA THR A 540 21.64 -4.02 29.78
C THR A 540 22.86 -3.69 28.92
N VAL A 541 22.66 -3.51 27.61
CA VAL A 541 23.71 -3.06 26.70
C VAL A 541 23.87 -1.55 26.81
N SER A 542 24.88 -1.10 27.56
CA SER A 542 25.32 0.30 27.62
C SER A 542 26.09 0.68 26.35
N LEU A 543 25.63 1.71 25.65
CA LEU A 543 26.34 2.29 24.50
C LEU A 543 26.85 3.68 24.84
N SER A 544 28.13 3.77 25.19
CA SER A 544 28.88 5.03 25.34
C SER A 544 29.91 5.14 24.20
N GLY A 545 29.58 5.89 23.15
CA GLY A 545 30.47 6.08 21.99
C GLY A 545 29.75 6.35 20.67
N GLY A 546 29.01 7.46 20.56
CA GLY A 546 28.19 7.76 19.37
C GLY A 546 29.00 8.01 18.09
N GLU A 547 30.15 8.69 18.18
CA GLU A 547 30.86 9.20 17.00
C GLU A 547 31.74 8.14 16.30
N GLN A 548 32.32 7.19 17.05
CA GLN A 548 33.18 6.15 16.45
C GLN A 548 32.40 5.06 15.70
N VAL A 549 31.14 4.82 16.05
CA VAL A 549 30.31 3.76 15.44
C VAL A 549 29.87 4.15 14.03
N ALA A 550 29.47 5.41 13.82
CA ALA A 550 28.98 5.90 12.52
C ALA A 550 30.01 5.74 11.38
N GLY A 551 31.28 6.06 11.66
CA GLY A 551 32.36 5.92 10.67
C GLY A 551 32.63 4.48 10.22
N GLN A 552 32.50 3.51 11.14
CA GLN A 552 32.68 2.09 10.82
C GLN A 552 31.48 1.52 10.02
N GLU A 553 30.26 1.96 10.33
CA GLU A 553 29.08 1.52 9.59
C GLU A 553 29.13 1.97 8.12
N GLU A 554 29.61 3.18 7.87
CA GLU A 554 29.75 3.72 6.51
C GLU A 554 30.89 3.05 5.73
N GLU A 555 32.03 2.75 6.36
CA GLU A 555 33.10 1.95 5.74
C GLU A 555 32.59 0.55 5.33
N HIS A 556 31.80 -0.09 6.21
CA HIS A 556 31.22 -1.41 5.94
C HIS A 556 30.20 -1.40 4.79
N LYS A 557 29.35 -0.38 4.68
CA LYS A 557 28.47 -0.19 3.50
C LYS A 557 29.28 -0.02 2.22
N ASN A 558 30.29 0.86 2.23
CA ASN A 558 31.14 1.12 1.07
C ASN A 558 31.98 -0.11 0.64
N ARG A 559 32.33 -1.02 1.55
CA ARG A 559 32.93 -2.32 1.19
C ARG A 559 31.89 -3.29 0.62
N ALA A 560 30.68 -3.33 1.17
CA ALA A 560 29.59 -4.18 0.68
C ALA A 560 29.19 -3.85 -0.76
N GLU A 561 29.05 -2.57 -1.14
CA GLU A 561 28.71 -2.19 -2.53
C GLU A 561 29.80 -2.60 -3.52
N LYS A 562 31.10 -2.42 -3.18
CA LYS A 562 32.22 -2.88 -4.02
C LYS A 562 32.16 -4.39 -4.25
N LEU A 563 31.90 -5.16 -3.18
CA LEU A 563 31.74 -6.61 -3.25
C LEU A 563 30.51 -7.04 -4.08
N LYS A 564 29.41 -6.26 -4.09
CA LYS A 564 28.26 -6.54 -4.97
C LYS A 564 28.64 -6.41 -6.44
N GLU A 565 29.36 -5.36 -6.81
CA GLU A 565 29.81 -5.20 -8.20
C GLU A 565 30.85 -6.27 -8.59
N GLU A 566 31.77 -6.65 -7.69
CA GLU A 566 32.66 -7.81 -7.88
C GLU A 566 31.86 -9.10 -8.16
N VAL A 567 30.73 -9.33 -7.47
CA VAL A 567 29.86 -10.51 -7.67
C VAL A 567 29.01 -10.42 -8.94
N LYS A 568 28.47 -9.26 -9.32
CA LYS A 568 27.74 -9.08 -10.59
C LYS A 568 28.61 -9.44 -11.80
N LEU A 569 29.90 -9.06 -11.76
CA LEU A 569 30.86 -9.42 -12.81
C LEU A 569 31.08 -10.94 -12.94
N MET A 570 30.78 -11.73 -11.91
CA MET A 570 30.86 -13.20 -11.96
C MET A 570 29.76 -13.84 -12.83
N PHE A 571 28.61 -13.19 -13.04
CA PHE A 571 27.51 -13.71 -13.85
C PHE A 571 27.78 -13.72 -15.37
N GLY A 572 29.00 -13.39 -15.80
CA GLY A 572 29.44 -13.21 -17.19
C GLY A 572 28.94 -14.25 -18.21
N LYS A 573 28.70 -13.78 -19.44
CA LYS A 573 28.04 -14.55 -20.51
C LYS A 573 28.82 -15.78 -21.00
N SER A 574 30.12 -15.89 -20.70
CA SER A 574 31.00 -17.01 -21.08
C SER A 574 31.14 -18.09 -20.00
N MET A 575 30.51 -17.94 -18.83
CA MET A 575 30.58 -18.92 -17.74
C MET A 575 29.83 -20.23 -18.09
N LYS A 576 30.47 -21.39 -17.85
CA LYS A 576 29.84 -22.72 -17.97
C LYS A 576 28.59 -22.82 -17.09
N VAL A 577 27.54 -23.50 -17.57
CA VAL A 577 26.24 -23.64 -16.88
C VAL A 577 26.41 -24.17 -15.46
N LEU A 578 27.19 -25.23 -15.24
CA LEU A 578 27.41 -25.81 -13.90
C LEU A 578 28.00 -24.79 -12.91
N VAL A 579 29.02 -24.02 -13.32
CA VAL A 579 29.65 -23.00 -12.46
C VAL A 579 28.67 -21.87 -12.13
N LYS A 580 27.76 -21.54 -13.07
CA LYS A 580 26.70 -20.55 -12.85
C LYS A 580 25.65 -21.05 -11.86
N LEU A 581 25.26 -22.33 -11.95
CA LEU A 581 24.36 -22.98 -10.99
C LEU A 581 24.99 -23.08 -9.59
N GLU A 582 26.28 -23.44 -9.49
CA GLU A 582 27.02 -23.45 -8.21
C GLU A 582 27.12 -22.05 -7.59
N LEU A 583 27.32 -21.00 -8.39
CA LEU A 583 27.30 -19.61 -7.92
C LEU A 583 25.93 -19.22 -7.34
N ILE A 584 24.85 -19.52 -8.05
CA ILE A 584 23.47 -19.24 -7.61
C ILE A 584 23.15 -19.99 -6.30
N ASP A 585 23.50 -21.27 -6.22
CA ASP A 585 23.29 -22.09 -5.03
C ASP A 585 24.05 -21.57 -3.80
N ILE A 586 25.30 -21.13 -3.96
CA ILE A 586 26.07 -20.50 -2.89
C ILE A 586 25.46 -19.15 -2.47
N LEU A 587 24.96 -18.35 -3.42
CA LEU A 587 24.28 -17.08 -3.13
C LEU A 587 22.99 -17.28 -2.33
N MET A 588 22.19 -18.30 -2.65
CA MET A 588 21.01 -18.68 -1.87
C MET A 588 21.41 -19.13 -0.45
N LYS A 589 22.32 -20.11 -0.36
CA LYS A 589 22.79 -20.69 0.93
C LYS A 589 23.49 -19.66 1.84
N LEU A 590 24.01 -18.56 1.30
CA LEU A 590 24.58 -17.44 2.05
C LEU A 590 23.60 -16.29 2.34
N GLY A 591 22.32 -16.39 1.95
CA GLY A 591 21.34 -15.32 2.15
C GLY A 591 21.66 -14.05 1.34
N LEU A 592 22.30 -14.21 0.20
CA LEU A 592 22.70 -13.14 -0.73
C LEU A 592 21.80 -13.03 -1.96
N SER A 593 20.93 -14.01 -2.21
CA SER A 593 19.99 -14.04 -3.35
C SER A 593 19.24 -12.73 -3.56
N ILE A 594 18.73 -12.13 -2.48
CA ILE A 594 18.01 -10.85 -2.47
C ILE A 594 18.81 -9.63 -2.99
N LEU A 595 20.14 -9.73 -3.07
CA LEU A 595 21.00 -8.68 -3.64
C LEU A 595 21.23 -8.84 -5.15
N PHE A 596 20.85 -9.99 -5.72
CA PHE A 596 21.15 -10.41 -7.10
C PHE A 596 19.95 -11.10 -7.78
N GLU A 597 18.72 -10.81 -7.33
CA GLU A 597 17.49 -11.47 -7.81
C GLU A 597 17.36 -11.41 -9.33
N LYS A 598 17.74 -10.26 -9.91
CA LYS A 598 17.75 -10.04 -11.36
C LYS A 598 18.78 -10.94 -12.05
N GLU A 599 20.03 -10.90 -11.60
CA GLU A 599 21.14 -11.67 -12.18
C GLU A 599 20.92 -13.19 -12.07
N ILE A 600 20.29 -13.64 -10.97
CA ILE A 600 19.85 -15.03 -10.77
C ILE A 600 18.72 -15.38 -11.73
N THR A 601 17.68 -14.54 -11.85
CA THR A 601 16.53 -14.79 -12.74
C THR A 601 16.96 -14.84 -14.20
N GLU A 602 17.70 -13.83 -14.69
CA GLU A 602 18.21 -13.79 -16.08
C GLU A 602 19.11 -15.00 -16.39
N ALA A 603 19.86 -15.51 -15.40
CA ALA A 603 20.67 -16.71 -15.55
C ALA A 603 19.81 -17.99 -15.66
N LEU A 604 18.80 -18.15 -14.80
CA LEU A 604 17.94 -19.35 -14.78
C LEU A 604 16.97 -19.39 -15.97
N ASP A 605 16.39 -18.26 -16.37
CA ASP A 605 15.62 -18.10 -17.62
C ASP A 605 16.43 -18.59 -18.83
N SER A 606 17.68 -18.11 -18.94
CA SER A 606 18.58 -18.48 -20.03
C SER A 606 18.89 -19.99 -20.04
N ILE A 607 19.04 -20.61 -18.87
CA ILE A 607 19.30 -22.05 -18.74
C ILE A 607 18.03 -22.84 -19.09
N ALA A 608 16.87 -22.48 -18.53
CA ALA A 608 15.57 -23.10 -18.83
C ALA A 608 15.24 -23.09 -20.34
N ALA A 609 15.46 -21.94 -21.00
CA ALA A 609 15.28 -21.81 -22.45
C ALA A 609 16.23 -22.74 -23.22
N SER A 610 17.51 -22.81 -22.84
CA SER A 610 18.49 -23.67 -23.50
C SER A 610 18.18 -25.17 -23.40
N ILE A 611 17.63 -25.62 -22.27
CA ILE A 611 17.18 -27.01 -22.07
C ILE A 611 15.98 -27.29 -22.97
N LYS A 612 14.97 -26.41 -22.97
CA LYS A 612 13.75 -26.54 -23.79
C LYS A 612 14.01 -26.55 -25.30
N ILE A 613 15.05 -25.85 -25.77
CA ILE A 613 15.40 -25.78 -27.20
C ILE A 613 16.19 -27.02 -27.66
N ASN A 614 17.14 -27.49 -26.86
CA ASN A 614 18.14 -28.47 -27.34
C ASN A 614 17.90 -29.92 -26.87
N ASN A 615 16.93 -30.18 -25.97
CA ASN A 615 16.76 -31.47 -25.30
C ASN A 615 18.03 -31.99 -24.58
N HIS A 616 18.97 -31.10 -24.26
CA HIS A 616 20.21 -31.47 -23.57
C HIS A 616 19.97 -31.73 -22.09
N THR A 617 20.31 -32.94 -21.63
CA THR A 617 20.76 -33.16 -20.25
C THR A 617 22.08 -32.40 -20.04
N LEU A 618 22.34 -31.96 -18.81
CA LEU A 618 23.58 -31.28 -18.46
C LEU A 618 24.70 -32.31 -18.23
N GLU A 619 25.21 -32.82 -19.36
CA GLU A 619 26.17 -33.94 -19.45
C GLU A 619 25.58 -35.23 -18.83
N GLU A 620 26.40 -36.28 -18.63
CA GLU A 620 25.98 -37.51 -17.92
C GLU A 620 26.18 -37.38 -16.39
N ASP A 621 26.26 -36.15 -15.87
CA ASP A 621 26.48 -35.88 -14.45
C ASP A 621 25.17 -35.75 -13.66
N LEU A 622 25.07 -36.58 -12.62
CA LEU A 622 23.97 -36.55 -11.66
C LEU A 622 23.95 -35.24 -10.86
N TYR A 623 25.12 -34.71 -10.48
CA TYR A 623 25.23 -33.50 -9.69
C TYR A 623 24.74 -32.27 -10.48
N ALA A 624 25.27 -32.04 -11.68
CA ALA A 624 24.83 -30.97 -12.56
C ALA A 624 23.33 -31.06 -12.90
N THR A 625 22.84 -32.26 -13.20
CA THR A 625 21.43 -32.46 -13.55
C THR A 625 20.49 -32.19 -12.36
N ALA A 626 20.80 -32.75 -11.18
CA ALA A 626 19.97 -32.56 -9.98
C ALA A 626 19.99 -31.11 -9.47
N LEU A 627 21.18 -30.48 -9.42
CA LEU A 627 21.32 -29.08 -9.05
C LEU A 627 20.52 -28.16 -9.98
N CYS A 628 20.60 -28.40 -11.29
CA CYS A 628 19.84 -27.63 -12.27
C CYS A 628 18.33 -27.82 -12.10
N PHE A 629 17.86 -29.06 -12.00
CA PHE A 629 16.44 -29.37 -11.79
C PHE A 629 15.90 -28.66 -10.54
N ARG A 630 16.62 -28.77 -9.42
CA ARG A 630 16.27 -28.12 -8.15
C ARG A 630 16.16 -26.61 -8.28
N LEU A 631 17.22 -25.95 -8.77
CA LEU A 631 17.25 -24.49 -8.87
C LEU A 631 16.17 -23.98 -9.84
N LEU A 632 15.95 -24.65 -10.97
CA LEU A 632 14.93 -24.26 -11.93
C LEU A 632 13.51 -24.41 -11.37
N ARG A 633 13.20 -25.53 -10.69
CA ARG A 633 11.90 -25.75 -10.03
C ARG A 633 11.64 -24.73 -8.92
N LEU A 634 12.64 -24.41 -8.10
CA LEU A 634 12.53 -23.40 -7.02
C LEU A 634 12.26 -21.98 -7.55
N HIS A 635 12.64 -21.68 -8.80
CA HIS A 635 12.34 -20.40 -9.46
C HIS A 635 11.15 -20.50 -10.44
N GLY A 636 10.27 -21.49 -10.28
CA GLY A 636 9.00 -21.59 -10.99
C GLY A 636 9.07 -22.16 -12.42
N HIS A 637 10.22 -22.67 -12.87
CA HIS A 637 10.31 -23.30 -14.18
C HIS A 637 9.81 -24.75 -14.15
N GLU A 638 8.78 -25.02 -14.94
CA GLU A 638 8.32 -26.38 -15.22
C GLU A 638 9.35 -27.14 -16.08
N ILE A 639 10.11 -28.02 -15.43
CA ILE A 639 11.07 -28.98 -16.01
C ILE A 639 10.57 -30.39 -15.67
N SER A 640 10.52 -31.32 -16.63
CA SER A 640 10.03 -32.69 -16.39
C SER A 640 11.04 -33.52 -15.56
N GLN A 641 10.52 -34.29 -14.60
CA GLN A 641 11.23 -35.38 -13.91
C GLN A 641 11.94 -36.37 -14.87
N ASP A 642 11.51 -36.44 -16.14
CA ASP A 642 12.08 -37.34 -17.14
C ASP A 642 13.56 -37.08 -17.46
N ILE A 643 14.08 -35.90 -17.09
CA ILE A 643 15.52 -35.59 -17.16
C ILE A 643 16.36 -36.60 -16.38
N PHE A 644 15.81 -37.24 -15.35
CA PHE A 644 16.51 -38.25 -14.55
C PHE A 644 16.49 -39.67 -15.14
N ARG A 645 15.72 -39.96 -16.21
CA ARG A 645 15.64 -41.30 -16.83
C ARG A 645 17.01 -41.85 -17.23
N GLY A 646 17.97 -40.99 -17.57
CA GLY A 646 19.36 -41.36 -17.87
C GLY A 646 20.07 -42.10 -16.72
N PHE A 647 19.69 -41.83 -15.47
CA PHE A 647 20.30 -42.42 -14.26
C PHE A 647 19.62 -43.72 -13.80
N MET A 648 18.48 -44.07 -14.39
CA MET A 648 17.69 -45.25 -14.03
C MET A 648 18.23 -46.54 -14.68
N ASP A 649 17.75 -47.68 -14.18
CA ASP A 649 17.97 -49.02 -14.72
C ASP A 649 16.79 -49.49 -15.61
N GLY A 650 16.86 -50.73 -16.11
CA GLY A 650 15.81 -51.32 -16.94
C GLY A 650 14.53 -51.73 -16.19
N ASN A 651 14.53 -51.66 -14.85
CA ASN A 651 13.38 -51.98 -14.00
C ASN A 651 12.60 -50.72 -13.56
N GLY A 652 13.14 -49.52 -13.83
CA GLY A 652 12.57 -48.25 -13.39
C GLY A 652 13.02 -47.82 -12.00
N SER A 653 14.17 -48.31 -11.51
CA SER A 653 14.81 -47.85 -10.27
C SER A 653 16.11 -47.08 -10.57
N PHE A 654 16.57 -46.20 -9.69
CA PHE A 654 17.85 -45.51 -9.91
C PHE A 654 19.04 -46.48 -9.84
N SER A 655 19.96 -46.38 -10.79
CA SER A 655 21.07 -47.33 -10.90
C SER A 655 22.21 -46.96 -9.95
N THR A 656 22.47 -47.81 -8.95
CA THR A 656 23.64 -47.70 -8.06
C THR A 656 24.98 -47.70 -8.81
N SER A 657 25.02 -48.26 -10.02
CA SER A 657 26.23 -48.27 -10.85
C SER A 657 26.46 -46.95 -11.61
N LYS A 658 25.42 -46.11 -11.75
CA LYS A 658 25.48 -44.74 -12.30
C LYS A 658 25.60 -43.70 -11.19
N CYS A 659 24.76 -43.82 -10.15
CA CYS A 659 24.64 -42.86 -9.04
C CYS A 659 25.64 -43.15 -7.91
N ARG A 660 26.95 -43.04 -8.18
CA ARG A 660 28.01 -43.38 -7.22
C ARG A 660 28.53 -42.21 -6.39
N ASP A 661 28.42 -40.99 -6.91
CA ASP A 661 28.98 -39.81 -6.25
C ASP A 661 28.07 -39.32 -5.11
N ILE A 662 28.65 -39.08 -3.94
CA ILE A 662 27.95 -38.55 -2.78
C ILE A 662 27.50 -37.10 -3.01
N LYS A 663 28.25 -36.27 -3.76
CA LYS A 663 27.82 -34.89 -4.07
C LYS A 663 26.57 -34.89 -4.95
N GLY A 664 26.55 -35.74 -5.98
CA GLY A 664 25.38 -36.01 -6.83
C GLY A 664 24.20 -36.64 -6.08
N LEU A 665 24.44 -37.56 -5.14
CA LEU A 665 23.37 -38.13 -4.31
C LEU A 665 22.78 -37.12 -3.31
N ILE A 666 23.59 -36.20 -2.78
CA ILE A 666 23.13 -35.06 -1.95
C ILE A 666 22.20 -34.16 -2.77
N GLU A 667 22.59 -33.75 -3.97
CA GLU A 667 21.73 -32.91 -4.81
C GLU A 667 20.51 -33.66 -5.36
N LEU A 668 20.62 -34.97 -5.64
CA LEU A 668 19.46 -35.80 -6.00
C LEU A 668 18.45 -35.85 -4.86
N PHE A 669 18.91 -36.00 -3.61
CA PHE A 669 18.04 -35.95 -2.43
C PHE A 669 17.33 -34.58 -2.33
N GLU A 670 18.05 -33.47 -2.44
CA GLU A 670 17.46 -32.12 -2.41
C GLU A 670 16.49 -31.88 -3.59
N ALA A 671 16.84 -32.30 -4.81
CA ALA A 671 16.00 -32.20 -6.00
C ALA A 671 14.73 -33.06 -5.92
N SER A 672 14.79 -34.21 -5.24
CA SER A 672 13.64 -35.09 -5.04
C SER A 672 12.56 -34.53 -4.10
N HIS A 673 12.86 -33.44 -3.38
CA HIS A 673 11.93 -32.77 -2.46
C HIS A 673 11.27 -31.51 -3.07
N VAL A 674 11.49 -31.21 -4.37
CA VAL A 674 10.69 -30.25 -5.16
C VAL A 674 9.72 -30.98 -6.13
N VAL A 675 9.22 -32.12 -5.64
CA VAL A 675 8.30 -33.05 -6.29
C VAL A 675 6.87 -32.51 -6.37
N LEU A 676 6.19 -32.74 -7.49
CA LEU A 676 4.76 -32.48 -7.66
C LEU A 676 3.93 -33.77 -7.59
N GLU A 677 2.62 -33.62 -7.38
CA GLU A 677 1.68 -34.75 -7.32
C GLU A 677 1.74 -35.60 -8.61
N GLY A 678 2.00 -36.90 -8.47
CA GLY A 678 2.16 -37.85 -9.57
C GLY A 678 3.58 -38.03 -10.11
N GLU A 679 4.59 -37.31 -9.60
CA GLU A 679 5.98 -37.42 -10.06
C GLU A 679 6.75 -38.62 -9.46
N ASN A 680 6.34 -39.83 -9.87
CA ASN A 680 6.88 -41.11 -9.40
C ASN A 680 8.41 -41.27 -9.48
N ILE A 681 9.09 -40.63 -10.45
CA ILE A 681 10.56 -40.71 -10.58
C ILE A 681 11.24 -39.98 -9.42
N LEU A 682 10.64 -38.89 -8.92
CA LEU A 682 11.19 -38.12 -7.81
C LEU A 682 10.93 -38.81 -6.47
N GLU A 683 9.76 -39.44 -6.26
CA GLU A 683 9.53 -40.26 -5.05
C GLU A 683 10.44 -41.51 -5.00
N GLU A 684 10.78 -42.11 -6.14
CA GLU A 684 11.84 -43.14 -6.20
C GLU A 684 13.19 -42.53 -5.81
N ALA A 685 13.61 -41.45 -6.49
CA ALA A 685 14.89 -40.78 -6.24
C ALA A 685 15.08 -40.37 -4.77
N LYS A 686 14.00 -39.95 -4.11
CA LYS A 686 13.91 -39.62 -2.70
C LYS A 686 14.16 -40.83 -1.80
N GLY A 687 13.50 -41.96 -2.07
CA GLY A 687 13.74 -43.23 -1.38
C GLY A 687 15.17 -43.76 -1.58
N PHE A 688 15.63 -43.78 -2.84
CA PHE A 688 16.94 -44.25 -3.26
C PHE A 688 18.09 -43.45 -2.63
N SER A 689 18.08 -42.12 -2.80
CA SER A 689 19.12 -41.23 -2.26
C SER A 689 19.15 -41.24 -0.73
N ASN A 690 17.99 -41.16 -0.07
CA ASN A 690 17.87 -41.27 1.39
C ASN A 690 18.45 -42.60 1.93
N GLY A 691 18.19 -43.71 1.24
CA GLY A 691 18.71 -45.03 1.59
C GLY A 691 20.24 -45.10 1.52
N ILE A 692 20.82 -44.66 0.39
CA ILE A 692 22.28 -44.68 0.19
C ILE A 692 22.98 -43.70 1.13
N LEU A 693 22.47 -42.47 1.29
CA LEU A 693 23.07 -41.46 2.16
C LEU A 693 23.07 -41.89 3.63
N ARG A 694 22.01 -42.54 4.12
CA ARG A 694 21.97 -43.13 5.47
C ARG A 694 22.93 -44.31 5.62
N GLY A 695 23.05 -45.16 4.60
CA GLY A 695 24.02 -46.28 4.60
C GLY A 695 25.48 -45.83 4.54
N ALA A 696 25.78 -44.76 3.80
CA ALA A 696 27.12 -44.21 3.66
C ALA A 696 27.57 -43.41 4.89
N TYR A 697 26.65 -42.87 5.70
CA TYR A 697 26.90 -41.88 6.75
C TYR A 697 28.10 -42.19 7.66
N SER A 698 28.24 -43.43 8.13
CA SER A 698 29.32 -43.87 9.03
C SER A 698 30.69 -44.03 8.35
N THR A 699 30.80 -43.80 7.04
CA THR A 699 32.04 -43.94 6.24
C THR A 699 32.51 -42.64 5.59
N LEU A 700 31.75 -41.54 5.73
CA LEU A 700 32.09 -40.23 5.19
C LEU A 700 33.09 -39.50 6.11
N ASP A 701 33.84 -38.54 5.56
CA ASP A 701 34.64 -37.62 6.36
C ASP A 701 33.77 -36.69 7.22
N GLY A 702 34.36 -36.03 8.22
CA GLY A 702 33.62 -35.22 9.19
C GLY A 702 32.87 -33.99 8.62
N GLU A 703 33.22 -33.50 7.43
CA GLU A 703 32.46 -32.41 6.80
C GLU A 703 31.36 -32.95 5.88
N LEU A 704 31.67 -33.97 5.08
CA LEU A 704 30.69 -34.60 4.20
C LEU A 704 29.61 -35.34 4.99
N ALA A 705 29.97 -35.98 6.10
CA ALA A 705 29.02 -36.48 7.10
C ALA A 705 28.16 -35.35 7.70
N ALA A 706 28.75 -34.19 8.05
CA ALA A 706 27.98 -33.06 8.57
C ALA A 706 26.98 -32.49 7.55
N LYS A 707 27.35 -32.44 6.26
CA LYS A 707 26.44 -32.09 5.16
C LYS A 707 25.30 -33.11 5.02
N VAL A 708 25.62 -34.40 5.03
CA VAL A 708 24.64 -35.48 4.92
C VAL A 708 23.69 -35.53 6.12
N ALA A 709 24.18 -35.34 7.35
CA ALA A 709 23.33 -35.19 8.53
C ALA A 709 22.36 -34.01 8.40
N HIS A 710 22.85 -32.87 7.89
CA HIS A 710 22.02 -31.66 7.75
C HIS A 710 20.87 -31.88 6.75
N ILE A 711 21.12 -32.40 5.55
CA ILE A 711 20.02 -32.61 4.59
C ILE A 711 19.07 -33.74 5.03
N LEU A 712 19.58 -34.80 5.69
CA LEU A 712 18.77 -35.92 6.18
C LEU A 712 17.96 -35.61 7.46
N GLU A 713 18.24 -34.50 8.13
CA GLU A 713 17.39 -33.88 9.16
C GLU A 713 16.24 -33.11 8.51
N LEU A 714 16.56 -32.24 7.53
CA LEU A 714 15.59 -31.46 6.76
C LEU A 714 16.23 -30.94 5.45
N PRO A 715 15.56 -31.06 4.29
CA PRO A 715 16.01 -30.48 3.02
C PRO A 715 16.26 -28.97 3.10
N THR A 716 17.17 -28.44 2.28
CA THR A 716 17.60 -27.04 2.33
C THR A 716 16.43 -26.06 2.15
N HIS A 717 15.58 -26.25 1.13
CA HIS A 717 14.42 -25.37 0.85
C HIS A 717 13.22 -25.60 1.77
N TRP A 718 13.27 -26.57 2.69
CA TRP A 718 12.32 -26.70 3.80
C TRP A 718 12.82 -25.97 5.06
N ARG A 719 14.07 -25.49 5.07
CA ARG A 719 14.63 -24.64 6.12
C ARG A 719 14.35 -23.17 5.81
N LEU A 720 14.24 -22.37 6.86
CA LEU A 720 14.11 -20.93 6.74
C LEU A 720 15.52 -20.32 6.53
N ASP A 721 15.83 -19.96 5.27
CA ASP A 721 17.16 -19.58 4.76
C ASP A 721 17.99 -18.71 5.73
N TRP A 722 17.40 -17.61 6.21
CA TRP A 722 18.06 -16.63 7.09
C TRP A 722 18.72 -17.25 8.33
N PHE A 723 18.11 -18.30 8.91
CA PHE A 723 18.66 -18.97 10.08
C PHE A 723 19.80 -19.95 9.72
N GLN A 724 19.89 -20.41 8.47
CA GLN A 724 20.95 -21.30 8.00
C GLN A 724 22.21 -20.56 7.51
N VAL A 725 22.12 -19.27 7.18
CA VAL A 725 23.28 -18.46 6.71
C VAL A 725 24.51 -18.60 7.62
N LYS A 726 24.32 -18.62 8.95
CA LYS A 726 25.43 -18.80 9.92
C LYS A 726 26.03 -20.21 9.94
N TRP A 727 25.32 -21.23 9.45
CA TRP A 727 25.82 -22.59 9.29
C TRP A 727 26.62 -22.69 7.98
N TYR A 728 26.06 -22.25 6.86
CA TYR A 728 26.74 -22.22 5.56
C TYR A 728 27.99 -21.33 5.57
N LEU A 729 27.95 -20.15 6.21
CA LEU A 729 29.15 -19.33 6.43
C LEU A 729 30.28 -20.13 7.09
N LYS A 730 30.00 -20.83 8.20
CA LYS A 730 31.02 -21.65 8.89
C LYS A 730 31.54 -22.81 8.03
N LEU A 731 30.70 -23.35 7.16
CA LEU A 731 31.04 -24.44 6.23
C LEU A 731 31.97 -23.94 5.12
N TYR A 732 31.60 -22.87 4.42
CA TYR A 732 32.41 -22.27 3.36
C TYR A 732 33.69 -21.62 3.91
N GLU A 733 33.68 -21.04 5.12
CA GLU A 733 34.89 -20.49 5.74
C GLU A 733 35.92 -21.55 6.15
N ARG A 734 35.52 -22.81 6.38
CA ARG A 734 36.45 -23.93 6.59
C ARG A 734 37.11 -24.37 5.27
N ASN A 735 36.44 -24.15 4.15
CA ASN A 735 36.91 -24.48 2.79
C ASN A 735 37.75 -23.37 2.11
N LYS A 736 38.28 -22.41 2.88
CA LYS A 736 39.04 -21.23 2.39
C LYS A 736 40.30 -21.52 1.56
N GLY A 737 40.76 -22.77 1.47
CA GLY A 737 41.94 -23.14 0.70
C GLY A 737 41.74 -23.23 -0.82
N ILE A 738 40.49 -23.12 -1.34
CA ILE A 738 40.16 -23.66 -2.68
C ILE A 738 39.78 -22.58 -3.73
N ASN A 739 39.11 -21.47 -3.38
CA ASN A 739 38.66 -20.49 -4.37
C ASN A 739 38.55 -19.05 -3.81
N SER A 740 39.01 -18.05 -4.58
CA SER A 740 38.85 -16.62 -4.28
C SER A 740 37.38 -16.18 -4.33
N THR A 741 36.58 -16.73 -5.24
CA THR A 741 35.12 -16.50 -5.35
C THR A 741 34.43 -16.72 -4.01
N THR A 742 34.69 -17.87 -3.36
CA THR A 742 34.09 -18.22 -2.07
C THR A 742 34.47 -17.24 -0.97
N THR A 743 35.68 -16.67 -1.01
CA THR A 743 36.13 -15.66 -0.05
C THR A 743 35.35 -14.35 -0.21
N ILE A 744 35.19 -13.85 -1.45
CA ILE A 744 34.40 -12.64 -1.78
C ILE A 744 32.95 -12.81 -1.30
N LEU A 745 32.34 -13.96 -1.60
CA LEU A 745 30.97 -14.27 -1.20
C LEU A 745 30.82 -14.37 0.33
N CYS A 746 31.78 -14.98 1.03
CA CYS A 746 31.78 -15.03 2.51
C CYS A 746 31.99 -13.67 3.17
N GLU A 747 32.76 -12.76 2.55
CA GLU A 747 32.94 -11.39 3.05
C GLU A 747 31.63 -10.59 2.91
N LEU A 748 31.03 -10.61 1.71
CA LEU A 748 29.75 -9.94 1.44
C LEU A 748 28.62 -10.49 2.32
N ALA A 749 28.54 -11.82 2.47
CA ALA A 749 27.55 -12.47 3.33
C ALA A 749 27.66 -12.03 4.79
N LYS A 750 28.86 -11.79 5.32
CA LYS A 750 29.04 -11.26 6.68
C LYS A 750 28.58 -9.83 6.81
N LEU A 751 28.94 -8.96 5.87
CA LEU A 751 28.52 -7.55 5.87
C LEU A 751 27.00 -7.45 5.77
N ASN A 752 26.39 -8.13 4.78
CA ASN A 752 24.94 -8.21 4.61
C ASN A 752 24.24 -8.78 5.85
N PHE A 753 24.72 -9.90 6.39
CA PHE A 753 24.13 -10.50 7.59
C PHE A 753 24.17 -9.55 8.79
N ASN A 754 25.28 -8.84 9.01
CA ASN A 754 25.41 -7.90 10.13
C ASN A 754 24.46 -6.70 9.97
N MET A 755 24.37 -6.12 8.76
CA MET A 755 23.47 -5.00 8.46
C MET A 755 22.00 -5.40 8.65
N VAL A 756 21.59 -6.54 8.08
CA VAL A 756 20.22 -7.07 8.21
C VAL A 756 19.92 -7.47 9.66
N GLN A 757 20.89 -8.06 10.40
CA GLN A 757 20.73 -8.33 11.83
C GLN A 757 20.54 -7.06 12.65
N ALA A 758 21.26 -5.96 12.35
CA ALA A 758 21.09 -4.67 13.02
C ALA A 758 19.69 -4.08 12.79
N THR A 759 19.19 -4.13 11.55
CA THR A 759 17.80 -3.75 11.21
C THR A 759 16.79 -4.53 12.03
N HIS A 760 16.89 -5.87 12.03
CA HIS A 760 16.01 -6.74 12.81
C HIS A 760 16.10 -6.51 14.33
N GLN A 761 17.28 -6.15 14.85
CA GLN A 761 17.45 -5.76 16.25
C GLN A 761 16.78 -4.42 16.58
N ASN A 762 16.74 -3.45 15.67
CA ASN A 762 16.02 -2.20 15.89
C ASN A 762 14.50 -2.42 15.88
N GLU A 763 14.00 -3.17 14.91
CA GLU A 763 12.58 -3.55 14.84
C GLU A 763 12.11 -4.28 16.11
N LEU A 764 12.89 -5.23 16.61
CA LEU A 764 12.57 -5.93 17.86
C LEU A 764 12.53 -4.97 19.07
N LYS A 765 13.39 -3.93 19.13
CA LYS A 765 13.32 -2.89 20.17
C LYS A 765 12.03 -2.08 20.06
N GLU A 766 11.58 -1.75 18.85
CA GLU A 766 10.31 -1.03 18.61
C GLU A 766 9.10 -1.86 19.05
N VAL A 767 8.99 -3.12 18.61
CA VAL A 767 7.88 -4.01 18.99
C VAL A 767 7.90 -4.29 20.49
N SER A 768 9.08 -4.52 21.08
CA SER A 768 9.22 -4.71 22.54
C SER A 768 8.83 -3.45 23.34
N ARG A 769 9.07 -2.25 22.80
CA ARG A 769 8.64 -0.99 23.43
C ARG A 769 7.12 -0.82 23.36
N TRP A 770 6.52 -1.06 22.20
CA TRP A 770 5.06 -1.08 22.03
C TRP A 770 4.39 -2.05 23.01
N TRP A 771 4.92 -3.27 23.13
CA TRP A 771 4.38 -4.30 24.01
C TRP A 771 4.44 -3.90 25.50
N LYS A 772 5.57 -3.34 25.93
CA LYS A 772 5.73 -2.80 27.29
C LYS A 772 4.77 -1.64 27.56
N ASN A 773 4.55 -0.75 26.59
CA ASN A 773 3.66 0.41 26.74
C ASN A 773 2.18 0.01 26.91
N LEU A 774 1.73 -1.11 26.35
CA LEU A 774 0.38 -1.64 26.57
C LEU A 774 0.15 -2.10 28.03
N GLY A 775 1.22 -2.51 28.72
CA GLY A 775 1.18 -2.97 30.11
C GLY A 775 0.39 -4.27 30.34
N LEU A 776 0.03 -5.00 29.28
CA LEU A 776 -0.81 -6.20 29.35
C LEU A 776 -0.23 -7.28 30.25
N VAL A 777 1.09 -7.55 30.15
CA VAL A 777 1.80 -8.55 30.96
C VAL A 777 1.67 -8.27 32.47
N GLY A 778 1.56 -7.01 32.89
CA GLY A 778 1.34 -6.63 34.29
C GLY A 778 -0.12 -6.69 34.76
N LYS A 779 -1.07 -6.81 33.82
CA LYS A 779 -2.53 -6.86 34.09
C LYS A 779 -3.10 -8.28 33.93
N LEU A 780 -2.54 -9.06 33.01
CA LEU A 780 -2.95 -10.41 32.62
C LEU A 780 -1.86 -11.41 33.00
N ASN A 781 -1.69 -11.62 34.30
CA ASN A 781 -0.62 -12.48 34.87
C ASN A 781 -0.69 -13.97 34.49
N PHE A 782 -1.76 -14.40 33.83
CA PHE A 782 -1.93 -15.73 33.25
C PHE A 782 -1.47 -15.83 31.79
N ALA A 783 -1.32 -14.71 31.08
CA ALA A 783 -1.02 -14.70 29.66
C ALA A 783 0.50 -14.76 29.37
N ARG A 784 0.85 -15.44 28.29
CA ARG A 784 2.23 -15.73 27.88
C ARG A 784 2.88 -14.49 27.24
N ASP A 785 3.84 -13.87 27.93
CA ASP A 785 4.72 -12.88 27.31
C ASP A 785 5.63 -13.55 26.27
N ARG A 786 5.30 -13.37 24.98
CA ARG A 786 5.94 -14.02 23.82
C ARG A 786 6.20 -13.06 22.66
N VAL A 787 6.42 -11.78 22.96
CA VAL A 787 6.64 -10.75 21.91
C VAL A 787 7.89 -11.03 21.07
N VAL A 788 8.94 -11.62 21.66
CA VAL A 788 10.19 -11.95 20.96
C VAL A 788 9.96 -13.11 19.99
N GLU A 789 9.27 -14.16 20.43
CA GLU A 789 8.91 -15.32 19.61
C GLU A 789 7.96 -14.92 18.49
N SER A 790 6.99 -14.04 18.76
CA SER A 790 6.10 -13.46 17.75
C SER A 790 6.87 -12.72 16.65
N PHE A 791 7.91 -11.97 17.03
CA PHE A 791 8.82 -11.32 16.07
C PHE A 791 9.70 -12.32 15.32
N MET A 792 10.18 -13.39 15.99
CA MET A 792 10.91 -14.48 15.35
C MET A 792 10.06 -15.25 14.33
N THR A 793 8.74 -15.39 14.54
CA THR A 793 7.82 -15.93 13.53
C THR A 793 7.71 -15.00 12.32
N GLY A 794 7.59 -13.68 12.53
CA GLY A 794 7.62 -12.69 11.44
C GLY A 794 8.93 -12.71 10.63
N LEU A 795 10.08 -12.81 11.32
CA LEU A 795 11.40 -13.01 10.70
C LEU A 795 11.49 -14.30 9.87
N GLY A 796 10.83 -15.37 10.33
CA GLY A 796 10.79 -16.64 9.63
C GLY A 796 9.97 -16.62 8.34
N LEU A 797 8.90 -15.83 8.29
CA LEU A 797 8.12 -15.63 7.07
C LEU A 797 8.79 -14.67 6.10
N VAL A 798 9.39 -13.57 6.60
CA VAL A 798 10.00 -12.55 5.75
C VAL A 798 11.25 -11.95 6.43
N SER A 799 12.44 -12.35 5.97
CA SER A 799 13.73 -11.85 6.46
C SER A 799 14.33 -10.69 5.64
N ASP A 800 13.61 -10.17 4.64
CA ASP A 800 14.04 -9.03 3.82
C ASP A 800 14.05 -7.73 4.65
N PRO A 801 15.18 -7.02 4.83
CA PRO A 801 15.21 -5.76 5.57
C PRO A 801 14.18 -4.73 5.08
N LYS A 802 13.85 -4.69 3.78
CA LYS A 802 12.88 -3.75 3.18
C LYS A 802 11.46 -3.95 3.75
N GLN A 803 11.13 -5.17 4.18
CA GLN A 803 9.79 -5.55 4.68
C GLN A 803 9.61 -5.30 6.19
N SER A 804 10.25 -4.24 6.70
CA SER A 804 10.25 -3.87 8.13
C SER A 804 8.85 -3.73 8.72
N SER A 805 7.95 -3.07 7.99
CA SER A 805 6.56 -2.87 8.41
C SER A 805 5.80 -4.18 8.55
N TYR A 806 6.01 -5.14 7.63
CA TYR A 806 5.38 -6.46 7.70
C TYR A 806 5.77 -7.19 8.99
N ARG A 807 7.08 -7.33 9.27
CA ARG A 807 7.54 -8.01 10.50
C ARG A 807 7.01 -7.35 11.76
N LYS A 808 7.04 -6.02 11.82
CA LYS A 808 6.55 -5.27 12.99
C LYS A 808 5.05 -5.48 13.21
N TRP A 809 4.22 -5.41 12.16
CA TRP A 809 2.78 -5.66 12.29
C TRP A 809 2.44 -7.14 12.56
N PHE A 810 3.13 -8.07 11.90
CA PHE A 810 2.92 -9.51 12.12
C PHE A 810 3.28 -9.90 13.57
N ALA A 811 4.40 -9.39 14.10
CA ALA A 811 4.79 -9.62 15.49
C ALA A 811 3.76 -9.08 16.50
N LYS A 812 3.23 -7.88 16.26
CA LYS A 812 2.12 -7.31 17.06
C LYS A 812 0.88 -8.19 17.03
N ALA A 813 0.47 -8.63 15.84
CA ALA A 813 -0.72 -9.45 15.64
C ALA A 813 -0.60 -10.81 16.33
N ILE A 814 0.52 -11.52 16.17
CA ILE A 814 0.76 -12.81 16.82
C ILE A 814 0.83 -12.66 18.35
N ALA A 815 1.47 -11.61 18.87
CA ALA A 815 1.51 -11.36 20.31
C ALA A 815 0.10 -11.14 20.91
N MET A 816 -0.78 -10.42 20.19
CA MET A 816 -2.18 -10.27 20.59
C MET A 816 -2.99 -11.57 20.46
N VAL A 817 -2.78 -12.35 19.39
CA VAL A 817 -3.43 -13.66 19.21
C VAL A 817 -3.06 -14.62 20.36
N ILE A 818 -1.80 -14.64 20.80
CA ILE A 818 -1.37 -15.46 21.96
C ILE A 818 -2.08 -15.04 23.25
N VAL A 819 -2.21 -13.73 23.52
CA VAL A 819 -2.95 -13.24 24.70
C VAL A 819 -4.45 -13.55 24.60
N ILE A 820 -5.04 -13.51 23.41
CA ILE A 820 -6.45 -13.88 23.19
C ILE A 820 -6.64 -15.40 23.39
N ASP A 821 -5.72 -16.22 22.89
CA ASP A 821 -5.66 -17.68 23.10
C ASP A 821 -5.62 -18.01 24.62
N ASP A 822 -4.74 -17.34 25.37
CA ASP A 822 -4.65 -17.46 26.84
C ASP A 822 -5.92 -17.01 27.57
N ILE A 823 -6.57 -15.94 27.11
CA ILE A 823 -7.86 -15.49 27.66
C ILE A 823 -8.93 -16.55 27.42
N TYR A 824 -8.97 -17.18 26.25
CA TYR A 824 -9.94 -18.24 25.95
C TYR A 824 -9.68 -19.52 26.76
N ASP A 825 -8.43 -19.96 26.90
CA ASP A 825 -8.09 -21.13 27.73
C ASP A 825 -8.51 -20.91 29.20
N VAL A 826 -8.21 -19.73 29.76
CA VAL A 826 -8.61 -19.38 31.14
C VAL A 826 -10.13 -19.23 31.28
N LEU A 827 -10.82 -18.59 30.33
CA LEU A 827 -12.28 -18.47 30.37
C LEU A 827 -12.98 -19.82 30.15
N TRP A 828 -12.41 -20.73 29.37
CA TRP A 828 -12.93 -22.09 29.18
C TRP A 828 -12.78 -22.94 30.45
N LEU A 829 -11.65 -22.80 31.16
CA LEU A 829 -11.46 -23.38 32.49
C LEU A 829 -12.41 -22.79 33.54
N LEU A 830 -12.62 -21.47 33.54
CA LEU A 830 -13.58 -20.79 34.43
C LEU A 830 -15.05 -21.13 34.09
N GLY A 831 -15.35 -21.41 32.83
CA GLY A 831 -16.64 -21.96 32.39
C GLY A 831 -16.94 -23.36 32.94
N ARG A 832 -15.92 -24.09 33.43
CA ARG A 832 -16.09 -25.36 34.17
C ARG A 832 -16.18 -25.16 35.69
N THR A 833 -15.53 -24.13 36.26
CA THR A 833 -15.63 -23.87 37.71
C THR A 833 -16.92 -23.15 38.10
N THR A 834 -17.52 -22.37 37.19
CA THR A 834 -18.87 -21.80 37.35
C THR A 834 -20.00 -22.83 37.22
N THR A 835 -19.70 -24.08 36.86
CA THR A 835 -20.57 -25.25 37.06
C THR A 835 -20.25 -26.05 38.34
N LEU A 836 -19.49 -25.47 39.28
CA LEU A 836 -18.97 -26.17 40.47
C LEU A 836 -19.04 -25.37 41.80
N HIS A 837 -19.73 -24.23 41.83
CA HIS A 837 -20.17 -23.50 43.03
C HIS A 837 -21.61 -22.99 42.85
#